data_AF-A0A7Y4LB75-F1
#
_entry.id   AF-A0A7Y4LB75-F1
#
_cell.length_a   1.000
_cell.length_b   1.000
_cell.length_c   1.000
_cell.angle_alpha   90.00
_cell.angle_beta   90.00
_cell.angle_gamma   90.00
#
_symmetry.space_group_name_H-M   'P 1'
#
loop_
_entity.id
_entity.type
_entity.pdbx_description
1 polymer ?
#
loop_
_entity_poly.entity_id
_entity_poly.type
_entity_poly.pdbx_seq_one_letter_code
_entity_poly.pdbx_strand_id
1 'polypeptide(L)'
;MMKKTTLALAFAAIFTPPTFAQDAQPNIVNITINNVGDDSGLEMGTGSRARGQGSIATGKNSVALGKNAVATGGNEDKDSITQKLAENKQKLEEIATAEANTNRLLDELQNIRKIEADVIEAGERVKQVLLAKQSAYNVWQDKLKTYNDTVAGSAQFFKDTQAKIDDLNSRLTGVSRIGNVDIRSDEGLTNAATQLKSIAEQGTTLNLSVDFYKDYVSSYYKALGDLREAKEKQQLYNPTGNFGFGVSGIQQKLFSSTSSIEYDRFWEDFVGTAEHPYLNLKNISLDWVGVQGTAISNQGIISINSSPSSIRKITEQDSVLFLPRIDVQRDAISESTYQKVQAYWQQIWDAVPNAIGTVKNSLMTETDIKNLENEAYQNLLRYKRDLDTVYYQGKYEETRETTWLDRKASVGNEMNEVLKNYPVTYGHLAMFSDFSKLLKEKYNAWEKENITDVEEKNRITTATLTSELEKALGINKNAIAEKEAEIARLKTAADQAKSTYDNTNPSAADLALSQRYEEIMRQLTAKANELKSEQDRLQALRDALTLHDLTNVGENAYAIGTNALATGTNSLAIGTDTIVTGENSIAMGKGSVVTGTNSIAIGTGHNVLGHNSGAFGDPDYIYGNGSYAFGNNNTIGEATNPHNSGNNTFVLGSNVVTKANNAVILGADSADGGDNTVSVGSETKQRKIVYVADGGISSNSKDAINGSQLHDLLENATNINVTNWKAKLGVSSTGTTGGSTTGDSTTALNDKANTTLNNITTEGETVIKNLAKGAVKVVNGTNTTVTEGSDGDAKTYAVNVSNEAIKGAVQQDLDSKANKDASNLVSSDVQKWQEKLGNGINAQGDKGLITGDTLYTAIHSIQANVTVDNLASDVAQHLGGGATAVDGRVTAPTYSITDVQTGQTAVYNSVGGALQALDNNTRAITAQIDKMGGDIQSLRSDVQTLRKDAFAGTASAMAIAGLGQSTQPGKTSVSMSGSTYRGQNAYAFGVSRMSANGKFLLKGAVSGNNRGHYGGVVSATYTFD
;
A
#
# COMPACT_ATOMS: atom_id res chain seq x y z
N MET A 1 6.76 14.90 -52.13
CA MET A 1 7.45 16.17 -51.79
C MET A 1 6.44 17.12 -51.14
N MET A 2 6.90 17.94 -50.19
CA MET A 2 6.17 18.85 -49.30
C MET A 2 5.30 18.24 -48.19
N LYS A 3 5.94 18.02 -47.03
CA LYS A 3 5.56 18.52 -45.68
C LYS A 3 6.39 17.77 -44.62
N LYS A 4 7.68 18.09 -44.59
CA LYS A 4 8.64 17.75 -43.52
C LYS A 4 9.28 19.08 -43.07
N THR A 5 8.53 19.96 -42.41
CA THR A 5 9.10 21.22 -41.86
C THR A 5 8.14 22.00 -40.93
N THR A 6 7.36 21.32 -40.07
CA THR A 6 6.60 22.07 -39.02
C THR A 6 6.30 21.25 -37.76
N LEU A 7 7.19 20.34 -37.36
CA LEU A 7 7.04 19.59 -36.10
C LEU A 7 8.36 19.35 -35.35
N ALA A 8 9.37 20.19 -35.60
CA ALA A 8 10.71 20.07 -35.01
C ALA A 8 11.15 21.30 -34.19
N LEU A 9 10.20 22.17 -33.79
CA LEU A 9 10.49 23.44 -33.10
C LEU A 9 9.69 23.64 -31.79
N ALA A 10 9.11 22.57 -31.24
CA ALA A 10 8.39 22.61 -29.96
C ALA A 10 8.84 21.50 -28.98
N PHE A 11 10.12 21.08 -29.05
CA PHE A 11 10.66 19.99 -28.23
C PHE A 11 12.08 20.25 -27.70
N ALA A 12 12.45 21.52 -27.45
CA ALA A 12 13.77 21.89 -26.94
C ALA A 12 13.73 23.00 -25.87
N ALA A 13 12.75 22.95 -24.96
CA ALA A 13 12.73 23.81 -23.78
C ALA A 13 12.07 23.07 -22.62
N ILE A 14 12.86 22.31 -21.87
CA ILE A 14 12.72 21.80 -20.49
C ILE A 14 13.84 20.76 -20.39
N PHE A 15 15.05 21.19 -19.99
CA PHE A 15 16.09 20.39 -19.34
C PHE A 15 17.36 21.24 -19.29
N THR A 16 17.46 22.09 -18.26
CA THR A 16 18.74 22.61 -17.76
C THR A 16 18.88 22.13 -16.32
N PRO A 17 19.86 21.27 -16.00
CA PRO A 17 20.16 20.92 -14.61
C PRO A 17 20.87 22.10 -13.94
N PRO A 18 20.63 22.38 -12.64
CA PRO A 18 21.38 23.41 -11.95
C PRO A 18 22.84 22.96 -11.73
N THR A 19 23.75 23.86 -12.07
CA THR A 19 25.19 23.77 -11.82
C THR A 19 25.48 23.84 -10.32
N PHE A 20 26.17 22.82 -9.79
CA PHE A 20 26.86 22.90 -8.50
C PHE A 20 28.02 23.89 -8.63
N ALA A 21 27.98 24.97 -7.86
CA ALA A 21 29.14 25.83 -7.62
C ALA A 21 29.82 25.36 -6.32
N GLN A 22 31.06 24.92 -6.46
CA GLN A 22 31.97 24.56 -5.39
C GLN A 22 32.96 25.73 -5.17
N ASP A 23 33.34 25.92 -3.90
CA ASP A 23 34.41 26.77 -3.33
C ASP A 23 34.14 28.26 -3.05
N ALA A 24 34.06 28.60 -1.76
CA ALA A 24 35.23 29.08 -0.99
C ALA A 24 34.88 29.29 0.50
N GLN A 25 35.62 28.60 1.38
CA GLN A 25 35.64 28.81 2.83
C GLN A 25 36.41 30.08 3.21
N PRO A 26 36.04 30.72 4.33
CA PRO A 26 37.05 31.16 5.29
C PRO A 26 36.82 30.55 6.69
N ASN A 27 37.86 29.88 7.20
CA ASN A 27 38.07 29.59 8.63
C ASN A 27 37.92 30.91 9.44
N ILE A 28 37.48 31.00 10.70
CA ILE A 28 37.79 30.33 11.99
C ILE A 28 36.60 30.76 12.92
N VAL A 29 35.91 29.98 13.78
CA VAL A 29 36.29 29.23 14.99
C VAL A 29 35.23 28.14 15.24
N ASN A 30 35.68 26.90 15.45
CA ASN A 30 34.85 25.81 15.95
C ASN A 30 34.49 26.04 17.42
N ILE A 31 33.20 26.20 17.71
CA ILE A 31 32.60 25.59 18.90
C ILE A 31 31.54 24.62 18.36
N THR A 32 31.93 23.37 18.21
CA THR A 32 31.02 22.27 17.94
C THR A 32 30.14 22.07 19.17
N ILE A 33 28.85 22.45 19.09
CA ILE A 33 27.82 21.74 19.85
C ILE A 33 27.31 20.65 18.90
N ASN A 34 27.64 19.41 19.26
CA ASN A 34 27.48 18.18 18.51
C ASN A 34 26.09 17.99 17.89
N ASN A 35 26.06 17.33 16.72
CA ASN A 35 24.99 16.43 16.22
C ASN A 35 23.68 16.46 17.02
N VAL A 36 22.61 17.03 16.45
CA VAL A 36 21.24 16.72 16.91
C VAL A 36 20.38 16.39 15.70
N GLY A 37 20.38 15.10 15.33
CA GLY A 37 19.18 14.49 14.81
C GLY A 37 18.14 14.37 15.94
N ASP A 38 16.87 14.43 15.56
CA ASP A 38 15.67 14.24 16.39
C ASP A 38 15.35 15.36 17.39
N ASP A 39 14.91 16.52 16.89
CA ASP A 39 14.00 17.50 17.55
C ASP A 39 13.85 18.81 16.72
N SER A 40 13.65 18.71 15.39
CA SER A 40 13.49 19.90 14.54
C SER A 40 12.08 20.49 14.69
N GLY A 41 11.98 21.67 15.28
CA GLY A 41 10.75 22.45 15.27
C GLY A 41 10.39 22.98 13.88
N LEU A 42 9.19 23.54 13.76
CA LEU A 42 8.68 24.15 12.54
C LEU A 42 9.25 25.56 12.37
N GLU A 43 10.16 25.73 11.41
CA GLU A 43 10.76 27.02 11.03
C GLU A 43 10.08 27.56 9.77
N MET A 44 9.36 28.68 9.88
CA MET A 44 8.60 29.27 8.75
C MET A 44 8.98 30.72 8.46
N GLY A 45 9.47 31.46 9.45
CA GLY A 45 9.90 32.85 9.28
C GLY A 45 11.30 32.97 8.68
N THR A 46 11.57 34.05 7.97
CA THR A 46 12.93 34.34 7.46
C THR A 46 13.89 34.53 8.64
N GLY A 47 14.98 33.75 8.69
CA GLY A 47 15.92 33.76 9.82
C GLY A 47 15.38 33.14 11.12
N SER A 48 14.22 32.48 11.08
CA SER A 48 13.65 31.81 12.25
C SER A 48 14.43 30.56 12.66
N ARG A 49 14.39 30.19 13.95
CA ARG A 49 14.97 28.94 14.48
C ARG A 49 14.01 28.24 15.43
N ALA A 50 13.77 26.96 15.23
CA ALA A 50 12.89 26.15 16.08
C ALA A 50 13.57 24.81 16.47
N ARG A 51 13.78 24.57 17.77
CA ARG A 51 14.43 23.36 18.30
C ARG A 51 13.65 22.81 19.49
N GLY A 52 13.39 21.51 19.50
CA GLY A 52 12.57 20.82 20.48
C GLY A 52 11.29 20.28 19.86
N GLN A 53 10.83 19.12 20.33
CA GLN A 53 9.59 18.49 19.87
C GLN A 53 8.40 19.45 19.91
N GLY A 54 7.73 19.65 18.77
CA GLY A 54 6.54 20.52 18.67
C GLY A 54 6.83 22.02 18.77
N SER A 55 8.09 22.44 18.73
CA SER A 55 8.42 23.88 18.70
C SER A 55 8.05 24.50 17.36
N ILE A 56 7.65 25.78 17.37
CA ILE A 56 7.18 26.51 16.19
C ILE A 56 7.75 27.93 16.21
N ALA A 57 8.46 28.31 15.16
CA ALA A 57 8.93 29.68 14.94
C ALA A 57 8.44 30.19 13.57
N THR A 58 7.43 31.07 13.58
CA THR A 58 6.83 31.61 12.34
C THR A 58 7.26 33.05 12.04
N GLY A 59 7.67 33.81 13.06
CA GLY A 59 8.09 35.20 12.89
C GLY A 59 9.50 35.35 12.29
N LYS A 60 9.78 36.50 11.67
CA LYS A 60 11.12 36.83 11.13
C LYS A 60 12.12 37.00 12.28
N ASN A 61 13.29 36.37 12.15
CA ASN A 61 14.30 36.27 13.21
C ASN A 61 13.78 35.70 14.56
N SER A 62 12.63 35.03 14.56
CA SER A 62 12.06 34.48 15.80
C SER A 62 12.71 33.15 16.19
N VAL A 63 12.80 32.88 17.49
CA VAL A 63 13.49 31.71 18.03
C VAL A 63 12.60 30.97 19.02
N ALA A 64 12.30 29.70 18.74
CA ALA A 64 11.56 28.80 19.62
C ALA A 64 12.47 27.64 20.07
N LEU A 65 12.80 27.55 21.36
CA LEU A 65 13.70 26.53 21.92
C LEU A 65 13.02 25.81 23.09
N GLY A 66 12.67 24.54 22.95
CA GLY A 66 12.03 23.73 23.98
C GLY A 66 10.78 23.01 23.47
N LYS A 67 10.31 22.02 24.24
CA LYS A 67 9.12 21.25 23.86
C LYS A 67 7.89 22.15 23.79
N ASN A 68 7.17 22.15 22.66
CA ASN A 68 6.03 23.02 22.39
C ASN A 68 6.31 24.52 22.56
N ALA A 69 7.57 24.97 22.47
CA ALA A 69 7.87 26.39 22.48
C ALA A 69 7.33 27.04 21.21
N VAL A 70 6.64 28.18 21.31
CA VAL A 70 6.03 28.87 20.17
C VAL A 70 6.50 30.31 20.16
N ALA A 71 7.24 30.69 19.12
CA ALA A 71 7.68 32.04 18.85
C ALA A 71 7.04 32.53 17.55
N THR A 72 5.89 33.17 17.67
CA THR A 72 5.15 33.76 16.55
C THR A 72 5.11 35.26 16.72
N GLY A 73 4.50 35.97 15.77
CA GLY A 73 4.35 37.40 15.88
C GLY A 73 2.96 37.84 15.42
N GLY A 74 2.34 38.77 16.14
CA GLY A 74 0.93 39.10 15.93
C GLY A 74 -0.02 38.06 16.51
N ASN A 75 -1.30 38.42 16.60
CA ASN A 75 -2.37 37.74 17.36
C ASN A 75 -2.79 36.36 16.79
N GLU A 76 -1.86 35.49 16.40
CA GLU A 76 -2.15 34.10 16.05
C GLU A 76 -1.95 33.20 17.28
N ASP A 77 -2.99 32.46 17.64
CA ASP A 77 -2.95 31.46 18.70
C ASP A 77 -2.56 30.07 18.17
N LYS A 78 -2.36 29.12 19.09
CA LYS A 78 -2.00 27.72 18.79
C LYS A 78 -3.01 27.06 17.85
N ASP A 79 -4.29 27.41 17.96
CA ASP A 79 -5.37 26.78 17.22
C ASP A 79 -5.37 27.24 15.76
N SER A 80 -5.18 28.54 15.51
CA SER A 80 -5.00 29.14 14.18
C SER A 80 -3.81 28.51 13.43
N ILE A 81 -2.68 28.33 14.11
CA ILE A 81 -1.48 27.69 13.54
C ILE A 81 -1.75 26.22 13.20
N THR A 82 -2.42 25.50 14.12
CA THR A 82 -2.76 24.08 13.91
C THR A 82 -3.70 23.91 12.73
N GLN A 83 -4.67 24.81 12.56
CA GLN A 83 -5.58 24.82 11.42
C GLN A 83 -4.82 25.03 10.09
N LYS A 84 -3.97 26.05 10.01
CA LYS A 84 -3.16 26.33 8.81
C LYS A 84 -2.23 25.17 8.45
N LEU A 85 -1.66 24.49 9.46
CA LEU A 85 -0.84 23.31 9.26
C LEU A 85 -1.66 22.12 8.74
N ALA A 86 -2.88 21.91 9.26
CA ALA A 86 -3.78 20.88 8.79
C ALA A 86 -4.23 21.11 7.33
N GLU A 87 -4.55 22.34 6.97
CA GLU A 87 -4.89 22.74 5.60
C GLU A 87 -3.72 22.51 4.62
N ASN A 88 -2.50 22.89 5.03
CA ASN A 88 -1.30 22.64 4.22
C ASN A 88 -0.96 21.16 4.11
N LYS A 89 -1.16 20.38 5.17
CA LYS A 89 -0.98 18.92 5.14
C LYS A 89 -1.96 18.28 4.16
N GLN A 90 -3.23 18.69 4.18
CA GLN A 90 -4.23 18.21 3.22
C GLN A 90 -3.85 18.57 1.77
N LYS A 91 -3.41 19.82 1.52
CA LYS A 91 -2.94 20.24 0.19
C LYS A 91 -1.74 19.42 -0.30
N LEU A 92 -0.80 19.09 0.60
CA LEU A 92 0.34 18.23 0.27
C LEU A 92 -0.10 16.79 -0.07
N GLU A 93 -1.08 16.25 0.64
CA GLU A 93 -1.68 14.94 0.31
C GLU A 93 -2.39 14.96 -1.05
N GLU A 94 -3.10 16.05 -1.37
CA GLU A 94 -3.75 16.25 -2.67
C GLU A 94 -2.72 16.38 -3.82
N ILE A 95 -1.61 17.08 -3.59
CA ILE A 95 -0.48 17.18 -4.53
C ILE A 95 0.14 15.80 -4.76
N ALA A 96 0.46 15.06 -3.70
CA ALA A 96 1.03 13.72 -3.81
C ALA A 96 0.11 12.77 -4.61
N THR A 97 -1.20 12.88 -4.39
CA THR A 97 -2.22 12.12 -5.15
C THR A 97 -2.24 12.52 -6.63
N ALA A 98 -2.21 13.82 -6.93
CA ALA A 98 -2.18 14.32 -8.31
C ALA A 98 -0.87 13.96 -9.04
N GLU A 99 0.26 13.93 -8.35
CA GLU A 99 1.55 13.44 -8.86
C GLU A 99 1.49 11.95 -9.19
N ALA A 100 0.97 11.13 -8.27
CA ALA A 100 0.79 9.70 -8.50
C ALA A 100 -0.14 9.42 -9.69
N ASN A 101 -1.24 10.16 -9.82
CA ASN A 101 -2.14 10.07 -10.97
C ASN A 101 -1.46 10.49 -12.28
N THR A 102 -0.67 11.56 -12.25
CA THR A 102 0.08 12.04 -13.41
C THR A 102 1.06 10.97 -13.90
N ASN A 103 1.83 10.36 -12.98
CA ASN A 103 2.76 9.28 -13.32
C ASN A 103 2.04 8.04 -13.86
N ARG A 104 0.95 7.62 -13.22
CA ARG A 104 0.11 6.51 -13.70
C ARG A 104 -0.41 6.77 -15.11
N LEU A 105 -0.94 7.96 -15.39
CA LEU A 105 -1.45 8.34 -16.70
C LEU A 105 -0.33 8.39 -17.74
N LEU A 106 0.87 8.84 -17.37
CA LEU A 106 2.05 8.81 -18.24
C LEU A 106 2.44 7.38 -18.63
N ASP A 107 2.44 6.45 -17.67
CA ASP A 107 2.74 5.03 -17.90
C ASP A 107 1.67 4.36 -18.79
N GLU A 108 0.38 4.63 -18.53
CA GLU A 108 -0.72 4.17 -19.38
C GLU A 108 -0.57 4.67 -20.81
N LEU A 109 -0.20 5.94 -21.00
CA LEU A 109 -0.02 6.57 -22.30
C LEU A 109 1.20 6.00 -23.05
N GLN A 110 2.29 5.71 -22.33
CA GLN A 110 3.45 5.01 -22.90
C GLN A 110 3.09 3.58 -23.38
N ASN A 111 2.28 2.85 -22.62
CA ASN A 111 1.81 1.51 -23.01
C ASN A 111 0.89 1.56 -24.24
N ILE A 112 -0.02 2.53 -24.32
CA ILE A 112 -0.88 2.72 -25.50
C ILE A 112 -0.04 3.10 -26.73
N ARG A 113 0.99 3.95 -26.59
CA ARG A 113 1.92 4.29 -27.69
C ARG A 113 2.71 3.10 -28.24
N LYS A 114 3.05 2.12 -27.40
CA LYS A 114 3.66 0.86 -27.89
C LYS A 114 2.69 0.10 -28.79
N ILE A 115 1.43 -0.02 -28.36
CA ILE A 115 0.37 -0.69 -29.13
C ILE A 115 0.06 0.08 -30.43
N GLU A 116 0.09 1.42 -30.39
CA GLU A 116 -0.06 2.28 -31.57
C GLU A 116 0.98 1.97 -32.64
N ALA A 117 2.26 1.81 -32.25
CA ALA A 117 3.34 1.45 -33.17
C ALA A 117 3.10 0.10 -33.84
N ASP A 118 2.71 -0.92 -33.06
CA ASP A 118 2.42 -2.27 -33.57
C ASP A 118 1.24 -2.29 -34.55
N VAL A 119 0.20 -1.47 -34.28
CA VAL A 119 -0.98 -1.36 -35.15
C VAL A 119 -0.67 -0.63 -36.46
N ILE A 120 0.14 0.43 -36.42
CA ILE A 120 0.60 1.13 -37.64
C ILE A 120 1.40 0.17 -38.52
N GLU A 121 2.32 -0.59 -37.92
CA GLU A 121 3.14 -1.56 -38.65
C GLU A 121 2.30 -2.70 -39.26
N ALA A 122 1.33 -3.22 -38.51
CA ALA A 122 0.37 -4.22 -39.01
C ALA A 122 -0.47 -3.68 -40.18
N GLY A 123 -0.94 -2.42 -40.09
CA GLY A 123 -1.68 -1.76 -41.16
C GLY A 123 -0.89 -1.65 -42.47
N GLU A 124 0.40 -1.30 -42.40
CA GLU A 124 1.26 -1.24 -43.58
C GLU A 124 1.54 -2.65 -44.16
N ARG A 125 1.74 -3.68 -43.32
CA ARG A 125 1.88 -5.07 -43.78
C ARG A 125 0.63 -5.57 -44.52
N VAL A 126 -0.56 -5.31 -43.99
CA VAL A 126 -1.84 -5.68 -44.64
C VAL A 126 -1.94 -5.04 -46.02
N LYS A 127 -1.61 -3.75 -46.13
CA LYS A 127 -1.62 -3.01 -47.40
C LYS A 127 -0.65 -3.61 -48.43
N GLN A 128 0.57 -3.96 -48.03
CA GLN A 128 1.55 -4.57 -48.93
C GLN A 128 1.08 -5.95 -49.43
N VAL A 129 0.49 -6.78 -48.56
CA VAL A 129 -0.04 -8.10 -48.96
C VAL A 129 -1.25 -7.98 -49.89
N LEU A 130 -2.13 -6.98 -49.69
CA LEU A 130 -3.25 -6.72 -50.60
C LEU A 130 -2.78 -6.30 -52.00
N LEU A 131 -1.74 -5.47 -52.08
CA LEU A 131 -1.10 -5.12 -53.35
C LEU A 131 -0.47 -6.34 -54.05
N ALA A 132 0.22 -7.19 -53.28
CA ALA A 132 0.79 -8.44 -53.80
C ALA A 132 -0.29 -9.40 -54.31
N LYS A 133 -1.42 -9.52 -53.58
CA LYS A 133 -2.56 -10.34 -54.00
C LYS A 133 -3.16 -9.84 -55.32
N GLN A 134 -3.32 -8.54 -55.46
CA GLN A 134 -3.83 -7.93 -56.71
C GLN A 134 -2.88 -8.19 -57.89
N SER A 135 -1.57 -8.15 -57.66
CA SER A 135 -0.57 -8.48 -58.68
C SER A 135 -0.65 -9.97 -59.08
N ALA A 136 -0.74 -10.89 -58.10
CA ALA A 136 -0.89 -12.32 -58.35
C ALA A 136 -2.17 -12.67 -59.13
N TYR A 137 -3.28 -11.96 -58.87
CA TYR A 137 -4.53 -12.09 -59.62
C TYR A 137 -4.34 -11.79 -61.11
N ASN A 138 -3.67 -10.69 -61.43
CA ASN A 138 -3.43 -10.28 -62.82
C ASN A 138 -2.56 -11.33 -63.56
N VAL A 139 -1.51 -11.83 -62.90
CA VAL A 139 -0.64 -12.89 -63.46
C VAL A 139 -1.43 -14.18 -63.75
N TRP A 140 -2.33 -14.58 -62.85
CA TRP A 140 -3.18 -15.75 -63.08
C TRP A 140 -4.09 -15.56 -64.31
N GLN A 141 -4.74 -14.39 -64.44
CA GLN A 141 -5.62 -14.09 -65.57
C GLN A 141 -4.88 -14.17 -66.92
N ASP A 142 -3.66 -13.62 -67.00
CA ASP A 142 -2.85 -13.65 -68.22
C ASP A 142 -2.44 -15.07 -68.62
N LYS A 143 -2.05 -15.91 -67.65
CA LYS A 143 -1.68 -17.32 -67.89
C LYS A 143 -2.87 -18.16 -68.29
N LEU A 144 -4.03 -17.94 -67.68
CA LEU A 144 -5.27 -18.63 -68.03
C LEU A 144 -5.73 -18.28 -69.46
N LYS A 145 -5.63 -17.00 -69.83
CA LYS A 145 -5.92 -16.55 -71.20
C LYS A 145 -5.02 -17.22 -72.22
N THR A 146 -3.71 -17.28 -71.95
CA THR A 146 -2.72 -17.93 -72.83
C THR A 146 -3.02 -19.41 -73.04
N TYR A 147 -3.36 -20.15 -71.97
CA TYR A 147 -3.77 -21.55 -72.07
C TYR A 147 -5.01 -21.74 -72.96
N ASN A 148 -6.06 -20.95 -72.73
CA ASN A 148 -7.32 -21.04 -73.48
C ASN A 148 -7.13 -20.73 -74.98
N ASP A 149 -6.36 -19.69 -75.30
CA ASP A 149 -6.08 -19.29 -76.68
C ASP A 149 -5.31 -20.41 -77.44
N THR A 150 -4.33 -21.06 -76.80
CA THR A 150 -3.55 -22.17 -77.39
C THR A 150 -4.37 -23.44 -77.59
N VAL A 151 -5.27 -23.77 -76.65
CA VAL A 151 -6.21 -24.89 -76.78
C VAL A 151 -7.13 -24.68 -77.98
N ALA A 152 -7.71 -23.49 -78.11
CA ALA A 152 -8.59 -23.15 -79.23
C ALA A 152 -7.87 -23.23 -80.59
N GLY A 153 -6.64 -22.72 -80.69
CA GLY A 153 -5.84 -22.77 -81.91
C GLY A 153 -5.41 -24.17 -82.34
N SER A 154 -5.39 -25.14 -81.44
CA SER A 154 -4.93 -26.51 -81.71
C SER A 154 -6.06 -27.49 -82.09
N ALA A 155 -7.33 -27.06 -82.01
CA ALA A 155 -8.49 -27.94 -82.20
C ALA A 155 -8.59 -28.57 -83.60
N GLN A 156 -8.26 -27.82 -84.65
CA GLN A 156 -8.30 -28.32 -86.04
C GLN A 156 -7.20 -29.36 -86.29
N PHE A 157 -6.00 -29.14 -85.74
CA PHE A 157 -4.87 -30.06 -85.84
C PHE A 157 -5.18 -31.45 -85.27
N PHE A 158 -5.82 -31.52 -84.09
CA PHE A 158 -6.20 -32.80 -83.49
C PHE A 158 -7.31 -33.53 -84.27
N LYS A 159 -8.29 -32.81 -84.84
CA LYS A 159 -9.34 -33.41 -85.69
C LYS A 159 -8.77 -34.05 -86.95
N ASP A 160 -7.92 -33.32 -87.68
CA ASP A 160 -7.34 -33.82 -88.94
C ASP A 160 -6.40 -34.99 -88.70
N THR A 161 -5.77 -35.03 -87.52
CA THR A 161 -4.87 -36.13 -87.13
C THR A 161 -5.63 -37.38 -86.71
N GLN A 162 -6.75 -37.25 -85.99
CA GLN A 162 -7.59 -38.38 -85.59
C GLN A 162 -8.15 -39.13 -86.81
N ALA A 163 -8.62 -38.41 -87.84
CA ALA A 163 -9.13 -39.01 -89.06
C ALA A 163 -8.09 -39.88 -89.80
N LYS A 164 -6.80 -39.49 -89.76
CA LYS A 164 -5.70 -40.26 -90.35
C LYS A 164 -5.35 -41.51 -89.52
N ILE A 165 -5.43 -41.42 -88.19
CA ILE A 165 -5.22 -42.55 -87.29
C ILE A 165 -6.33 -43.60 -87.46
N ASP A 166 -7.58 -43.16 -87.66
CA ASP A 166 -8.71 -44.07 -87.88
C ASP A 166 -8.56 -44.85 -89.21
N ASP A 167 -8.05 -44.22 -90.29
CA ASP A 167 -7.74 -44.91 -91.56
C ASP A 167 -6.61 -45.94 -91.41
N LEU A 168 -5.54 -45.59 -90.69
CA LEU A 168 -4.43 -46.51 -90.38
C LEU A 168 -4.93 -47.77 -89.63
N ASN A 169 -5.74 -47.59 -88.60
CA ASN A 169 -6.27 -48.69 -87.78
C ASN A 169 -7.23 -49.61 -88.56
N SER A 170 -8.02 -49.05 -89.48
CA SER A 170 -8.89 -49.82 -90.38
C SER A 170 -8.11 -50.74 -91.31
N ARG A 171 -6.92 -50.32 -91.77
CA ARG A 171 -6.07 -51.10 -92.69
C ARG A 171 -5.28 -52.21 -91.98
N LEU A 172 -4.76 -51.95 -90.79
CA LEU A 172 -4.01 -52.93 -89.98
C LEU A 172 -4.85 -54.12 -89.51
N THR A 173 -6.18 -53.95 -89.40
CA THR A 173 -7.11 -55.01 -89.00
C THR A 173 -7.62 -55.87 -90.17
N GLY A 174 -7.15 -55.64 -91.41
CA GLY A 174 -7.60 -56.33 -92.63
C GLY A 174 -7.45 -57.86 -92.64
N VAL A 175 -6.55 -58.45 -91.84
CA VAL A 175 -6.34 -59.91 -91.76
C VAL A 175 -7.55 -60.67 -91.23
N SER A 176 -8.32 -60.09 -90.30
CA SER A 176 -9.52 -60.72 -89.73
C SER A 176 -10.70 -60.75 -90.72
N ARG A 177 -10.58 -60.05 -91.85
CA ARG A 177 -11.61 -59.93 -92.89
C ARG A 177 -11.38 -60.91 -94.06
N ILE A 178 -10.34 -61.75 -93.98
CA ILE A 178 -10.02 -62.80 -94.96
C ILE A 178 -10.65 -64.11 -94.47
N GLY A 179 -11.65 -64.65 -95.17
CA GLY A 179 -12.41 -65.85 -94.76
C GLY A 179 -12.22 -67.05 -95.69
N ASN A 180 -12.34 -68.28 -95.13
CA ASN A 180 -12.27 -69.57 -95.85
C ASN A 180 -10.98 -69.83 -96.65
N VAL A 181 -9.81 -69.66 -96.04
CA VAL A 181 -8.53 -70.00 -96.68
C VAL A 181 -7.77 -71.03 -95.86
N ASP A 182 -7.35 -72.12 -96.51
CA ASP A 182 -6.53 -73.16 -95.86
C ASP A 182 -5.06 -72.71 -95.80
N ILE A 183 -4.70 -72.07 -94.69
CA ILE A 183 -3.35 -71.57 -94.41
C ILE A 183 -2.31 -72.69 -94.17
N ARG A 184 -2.71 -73.97 -94.18
CA ARG A 184 -1.79 -75.11 -94.04
C ARG A 184 -1.14 -75.52 -95.36
N SER A 185 -1.64 -75.00 -96.49
CA SER A 185 -1.10 -75.21 -97.82
C SER A 185 -0.41 -73.93 -98.33
N ASP A 186 0.68 -74.09 -99.07
CA ASP A 186 1.47 -72.97 -99.61
C ASP A 186 0.63 -72.12 -100.60
N GLU A 187 -0.30 -72.75 -101.32
CA GLU A 187 -1.26 -72.11 -102.22
C GLU A 187 -2.30 -71.27 -101.46
N GLY A 188 -2.86 -71.82 -100.37
CA GLY A 188 -3.79 -71.08 -99.51
C GLY A 188 -3.12 -69.91 -98.79
N LEU A 189 -1.90 -70.08 -98.30
CA LEU A 189 -1.13 -68.99 -97.68
C LEU A 189 -0.83 -67.86 -98.67
N THR A 190 -0.50 -68.20 -99.92
CA THR A 190 -0.29 -67.23 -101.00
C THR A 190 -1.55 -66.44 -101.33
N ASN A 191 -2.71 -67.09 -101.37
CA ASN A 191 -4.00 -66.42 -101.60
C ASN A 191 -4.37 -65.46 -100.46
N ALA A 192 -4.18 -65.88 -99.20
CA ALA A 192 -4.42 -65.02 -98.04
C ALA A 192 -3.51 -63.78 -98.05
N ALA A 193 -2.22 -63.97 -98.35
CA ALA A 193 -1.24 -62.87 -98.46
C ALA A 193 -1.60 -61.87 -99.56
N THR A 194 -2.09 -62.35 -100.70
CA THR A 194 -2.47 -61.50 -101.84
C THR A 194 -3.72 -60.67 -101.54
N GLN A 195 -4.72 -61.26 -100.88
CA GLN A 195 -5.91 -60.52 -100.43
C GLN A 195 -5.53 -59.45 -99.40
N LEU A 196 -4.66 -59.77 -98.45
CA LEU A 196 -4.20 -58.79 -97.45
C LEU A 196 -3.43 -57.64 -98.09
N LYS A 197 -2.53 -57.95 -99.03
CA LYS A 197 -1.78 -56.94 -99.80
C LYS A 197 -2.75 -55.97 -100.50
N SER A 198 -3.80 -56.49 -101.13
CA SER A 198 -4.81 -55.65 -101.79
C SER A 198 -5.53 -54.72 -100.82
N ILE A 199 -5.87 -55.18 -99.62
CA ILE A 199 -6.57 -54.36 -98.60
C ILE A 199 -5.62 -53.31 -98.01
N ALA A 200 -4.41 -53.71 -97.63
CA ALA A 200 -3.44 -52.85 -96.97
C ALA A 200 -2.96 -51.71 -97.89
N GLU A 201 -2.72 -52.00 -99.17
CA GLU A 201 -2.10 -51.05 -100.09
C GLU A 201 -3.09 -50.22 -100.91
N GLN A 202 -4.39 -50.53 -100.85
CA GLN A 202 -5.42 -49.85 -101.64
C GLN A 202 -5.36 -48.32 -101.50
N GLY A 203 -5.10 -47.62 -102.61
CA GLY A 203 -5.05 -46.15 -102.63
C GLY A 203 -3.85 -45.52 -101.93
N THR A 204 -2.80 -46.29 -101.64
CA THR A 204 -1.53 -45.81 -101.06
C THR A 204 -0.38 -45.97 -102.05
N THR A 205 0.78 -45.36 -101.77
CA THR A 205 2.02 -45.58 -102.52
C THR A 205 2.82 -46.78 -102.03
N LEU A 206 2.28 -47.54 -101.06
CA LEU A 206 2.94 -48.68 -100.44
C LEU A 206 3.01 -49.85 -101.43
N ASN A 207 4.18 -50.51 -101.52
CA ASN A 207 4.38 -51.67 -102.39
C ASN A 207 5.36 -52.67 -101.74
N LEU A 208 4.87 -53.45 -100.78
CA LEU A 208 5.64 -54.50 -100.10
C LEU A 208 5.48 -55.83 -100.85
N SER A 209 6.48 -56.72 -100.80
CA SER A 209 6.40 -57.97 -101.56
C SER A 209 5.25 -58.87 -101.08
N VAL A 210 4.70 -59.71 -101.96
CA VAL A 210 3.71 -60.72 -101.56
C VAL A 210 4.28 -61.64 -100.48
N ASP A 211 5.58 -61.95 -100.54
CA ASP A 211 6.26 -62.75 -99.52
C ASP A 211 6.29 -62.07 -98.15
N PHE A 212 6.40 -60.74 -98.09
CA PHE A 212 6.25 -60.00 -96.82
C PHE A 212 4.84 -60.18 -96.23
N TYR A 213 3.79 -60.11 -97.06
CA TYR A 213 2.42 -60.35 -96.58
C TYR A 213 2.17 -61.83 -96.23
N LYS A 214 2.86 -62.78 -96.89
CA LYS A 214 2.85 -64.20 -96.47
C LYS A 214 3.48 -64.36 -95.10
N ASP A 215 4.62 -63.71 -94.86
CA ASP A 215 5.30 -63.72 -93.56
C ASP A 215 4.44 -63.04 -92.49
N TYR A 216 3.76 -61.94 -92.82
CA TYR A 216 2.84 -61.26 -91.91
C TYR A 216 1.60 -62.10 -91.57
N VAL A 217 0.93 -62.69 -92.58
CA VAL A 217 -0.24 -63.59 -92.38
C VAL A 217 0.18 -64.84 -91.59
N SER A 218 1.33 -65.44 -91.95
CA SER A 218 1.88 -66.59 -91.24
C SER A 218 2.19 -66.26 -89.80
N SER A 219 2.87 -65.14 -89.54
CA SER A 219 3.27 -64.76 -88.18
C SER A 219 2.07 -64.34 -87.33
N TYR A 220 1.06 -63.70 -87.92
CA TYR A 220 -0.21 -63.37 -87.27
C TYR A 220 -0.99 -64.63 -86.83
N TYR A 221 -1.17 -65.61 -87.72
CA TYR A 221 -1.88 -66.85 -87.38
C TYR A 221 -1.04 -67.82 -86.53
N LYS A 222 0.27 -67.88 -86.75
CA LYS A 222 1.20 -68.70 -85.96
C LYS A 222 1.28 -68.22 -84.51
N ALA A 223 1.29 -66.91 -84.25
CA ALA A 223 1.23 -66.38 -82.89
C ALA A 223 -0.15 -66.49 -82.22
N LEU A 224 -1.24 -66.62 -82.97
CA LEU A 224 -2.57 -66.87 -82.39
C LEU A 224 -2.73 -68.32 -81.89
N GLY A 225 -2.01 -69.27 -82.49
CA GLY A 225 -1.98 -70.67 -82.09
C GLY A 225 -0.86 -71.01 -81.11
N ASP A 226 0.40 -70.79 -81.51
CA ASP A 226 1.58 -71.26 -80.76
C ASP A 226 1.75 -70.51 -79.43
N LEU A 227 1.42 -69.22 -79.39
CA LEU A 227 1.52 -68.40 -78.19
C LEU A 227 0.43 -68.72 -77.16
N ARG A 228 -0.74 -69.21 -77.63
CA ARG A 228 -1.85 -69.60 -76.77
C ARG A 228 -1.52 -70.91 -76.05
N GLU A 229 -0.92 -71.86 -76.76
CA GLU A 229 -0.44 -73.13 -76.19
C GLU A 229 0.80 -72.93 -75.30
N ALA A 230 1.72 -72.02 -75.68
CA ALA A 230 2.91 -71.70 -74.89
C ALA A 230 2.58 -70.89 -73.61
N LYS A 231 1.61 -69.97 -73.63
CA LYS A 231 1.16 -69.24 -72.42
C LYS A 231 0.33 -70.09 -71.46
N GLU A 232 -0.40 -71.10 -71.95
CA GLU A 232 -0.99 -72.14 -71.08
C GLU A 232 0.10 -72.99 -70.42
N LYS A 233 1.15 -73.40 -71.16
CA LYS A 233 2.31 -74.10 -70.57
C LYS A 233 3.14 -73.20 -69.65
N GLN A 234 3.21 -71.89 -69.93
CA GLN A 234 3.84 -70.91 -69.04
C GLN A 234 3.19 -70.95 -67.66
N GLN A 235 1.86 -70.98 -67.56
CA GLN A 235 1.15 -71.11 -66.26
C GLN A 235 1.46 -72.42 -65.52
N LEU A 236 1.75 -73.50 -66.23
CA LEU A 236 2.11 -74.79 -65.63
C LEU A 236 3.55 -74.80 -65.05
N TYR A 237 4.48 -74.06 -65.65
CA TYR A 237 5.92 -74.12 -65.33
C TYR A 237 6.49 -72.85 -64.68
N ASN A 238 5.68 -71.81 -64.45
CA ASN A 238 6.13 -70.51 -63.94
C ASN A 238 6.65 -70.58 -62.48
N PRO A 239 7.94 -70.39 -62.20
CA PRO A 239 8.49 -70.43 -60.84
C PRO A 239 8.42 -69.04 -60.15
N THR A 240 7.40 -68.22 -60.42
CA THR A 240 7.30 -66.82 -59.93
C THR A 240 6.85 -66.68 -58.48
N GLY A 241 6.67 -67.77 -57.75
CA GLY A 241 6.68 -67.73 -56.29
C GLY A 241 8.11 -67.51 -55.80
N ASN A 242 8.38 -66.36 -55.18
CA ASN A 242 9.62 -66.06 -54.47
C ASN A 242 10.02 -67.24 -53.55
N PHE A 243 10.92 -68.13 -54.00
CA PHE A 243 11.47 -69.27 -53.24
C PHE A 243 12.42 -68.77 -52.15
N GLY A 244 11.91 -67.95 -51.25
CA GLY A 244 12.53 -67.61 -49.98
C GLY A 244 12.15 -68.68 -48.96
N PHE A 245 13.06 -69.62 -48.70
CA PHE A 245 12.92 -70.59 -47.61
C PHE A 245 13.04 -69.87 -46.26
N GLY A 246 11.94 -69.25 -45.84
CA GLY A 246 11.74 -68.61 -44.55
C GLY A 246 10.56 -69.27 -43.85
N VAL A 247 10.84 -69.92 -42.74
CA VAL A 247 9.92 -70.72 -41.92
C VAL A 247 8.82 -69.83 -41.33
N SER A 248 7.74 -69.54 -42.07
CA SER A 248 6.46 -69.07 -41.50
C SER A 248 5.33 -68.86 -42.52
N GLY A 249 5.62 -68.73 -43.83
CA GLY A 249 4.60 -68.27 -44.80
C GLY A 249 3.68 -69.35 -45.39
N ILE A 250 4.06 -70.63 -45.34
CA ILE A 250 3.40 -71.70 -46.11
C ILE A 250 2.71 -72.77 -45.24
N GLN A 251 2.96 -72.80 -43.93
CA GLN A 251 2.13 -73.62 -43.01
C GLN A 251 0.68 -73.14 -42.91
N GLN A 252 0.36 -71.91 -43.32
CA GLN A 252 -1.00 -71.38 -43.25
C GLN A 252 -1.78 -71.44 -44.56
N LYS A 253 -1.13 -71.63 -45.70
CA LYS A 253 -1.82 -71.74 -47.00
C LYS A 253 -1.78 -73.14 -47.62
N LEU A 254 -1.05 -74.08 -47.03
CA LEU A 254 -1.07 -75.50 -47.43
C LEU A 254 -1.85 -76.43 -46.48
N PHE A 255 -2.37 -75.91 -45.35
CA PHE A 255 -3.08 -76.73 -44.35
C PHE A 255 -4.54 -76.29 -44.09
N SER A 256 -5.15 -75.51 -44.99
CA SER A 256 -6.60 -75.26 -44.96
C SER A 256 -7.33 -76.15 -45.97
N SER A 257 -8.28 -76.91 -45.46
CA SER A 257 -9.00 -78.04 -46.05
C SER A 257 -9.97 -77.68 -47.20
N THR A 258 -9.46 -77.27 -48.35
CA THR A 258 -10.22 -77.29 -49.62
C THR A 258 -9.30 -77.70 -50.76
N SER A 259 -9.63 -78.84 -51.38
CA SER A 259 -8.99 -79.49 -52.52
C SER A 259 -8.69 -78.56 -53.69
N SER A 260 -7.49 -78.65 -54.25
CA SER A 260 -7.32 -78.53 -55.70
C SER A 260 -5.92 -79.02 -56.10
N ILE A 261 -5.84 -80.28 -56.51
CA ILE A 261 -5.26 -80.82 -57.77
C ILE A 261 -3.90 -80.27 -58.28
N GLU A 262 -3.52 -79.02 -58.04
CA GLU A 262 -2.28 -78.38 -58.50
C GLU A 262 -1.04 -78.83 -57.73
N TYR A 263 -1.16 -79.09 -56.42
CA TYR A 263 -0.04 -79.63 -55.63
C TYR A 263 0.29 -81.07 -56.04
N ASP A 264 -0.74 -81.90 -56.24
CA ASP A 264 -0.58 -83.28 -56.69
C ASP A 264 -0.12 -83.32 -58.16
N ARG A 265 -0.64 -82.45 -59.05
CA ARG A 265 -0.18 -82.38 -60.45
C ARG A 265 1.27 -81.95 -60.60
N PHE A 266 1.74 -80.98 -59.82
CA PHE A 266 3.15 -80.54 -59.90
C PHE A 266 4.09 -81.71 -59.59
N TRP A 267 3.76 -82.50 -58.58
CA TRP A 267 4.51 -83.71 -58.26
C TRP A 267 4.26 -84.84 -59.26
N GLU A 268 3.03 -85.04 -59.76
CA GLU A 268 2.73 -86.02 -60.81
C GLU A 268 3.50 -85.74 -62.12
N ASP A 269 3.67 -84.48 -62.54
CA ASP A 269 4.48 -84.12 -63.72
C ASP A 269 5.98 -84.17 -63.41
N PHE A 270 6.41 -83.94 -62.15
CA PHE A 270 7.81 -84.03 -61.77
C PHE A 270 8.30 -85.48 -61.70
N VAL A 271 7.49 -86.44 -61.23
CA VAL A 271 7.91 -87.83 -60.90
C VAL A 271 6.98 -88.94 -61.43
N GLY A 272 5.96 -88.59 -62.22
CA GLY A 272 5.24 -89.51 -63.08
C GLY A 272 4.18 -90.41 -62.43
N THR A 273 3.95 -90.36 -61.11
CA THR A 273 2.90 -91.10 -60.38
C THR A 273 2.42 -90.36 -59.12
N ALA A 274 1.15 -90.54 -58.72
CA ALA A 274 0.58 -90.02 -57.46
C ALA A 274 1.19 -90.64 -56.18
N GLU A 275 1.92 -91.76 -56.31
CA GLU A 275 2.74 -92.30 -55.22
C GLU A 275 4.10 -91.63 -55.23
N HIS A 276 4.39 -90.90 -54.16
CA HIS A 276 5.61 -90.09 -54.01
C HIS A 276 6.90 -90.92 -54.20
N PRO A 277 7.99 -90.35 -54.75
CA PRO A 277 9.27 -91.03 -54.93
C PRO A 277 10.10 -91.00 -53.65
N TYR A 278 9.42 -91.17 -52.52
CA TYR A 278 10.10 -91.48 -51.27
C TYR A 278 10.48 -92.95 -51.34
N LEU A 279 11.72 -93.25 -50.98
CA LEU A 279 12.24 -94.61 -50.98
C LEU A 279 11.24 -95.48 -50.20
N ASN A 280 10.61 -96.46 -50.85
CA ASN A 280 9.56 -97.28 -50.25
C ASN A 280 10.18 -98.28 -49.26
N LEU A 281 10.68 -97.75 -48.14
CA LEU A 281 11.33 -98.44 -47.03
C LEU A 281 10.30 -99.07 -46.10
N LYS A 282 9.12 -99.48 -46.62
CA LYS A 282 7.92 -99.87 -45.86
C LYS A 282 8.13 -100.92 -44.76
N ASN A 283 9.25 -101.64 -44.76
CA ASN A 283 9.59 -102.67 -43.78
C ASN A 283 10.92 -102.45 -43.03
N ILE A 284 11.52 -101.26 -43.09
CA ILE A 284 12.86 -100.97 -42.54
C ILE A 284 12.77 -99.95 -41.39
N SER A 285 12.78 -100.43 -40.15
CA SER A 285 12.77 -99.58 -38.95
C SER A 285 14.20 -99.26 -38.52
N LEU A 286 14.69 -98.05 -38.81
CA LEU A 286 15.99 -97.55 -38.39
C LEU A 286 15.84 -96.42 -37.36
N ASP A 287 16.62 -96.48 -36.29
CA ASP A 287 16.75 -95.40 -35.29
C ASP A 287 17.87 -94.45 -35.78
N TRP A 288 17.59 -93.16 -36.04
CA TRP A 288 18.57 -92.21 -36.63
C TRP A 288 19.33 -91.40 -35.58
N VAL A 289 20.52 -90.88 -35.96
CA VAL A 289 21.34 -89.93 -35.18
C VAL A 289 21.65 -88.68 -36.03
N GLY A 290 21.43 -87.47 -35.48
CA GLY A 290 21.71 -86.15 -36.08
C GLY A 290 20.83 -84.99 -35.52
N VAL A 291 21.32 -83.74 -35.54
CA VAL A 291 20.76 -82.52 -34.87
C VAL A 291 19.49 -81.97 -35.59
N GLN A 292 18.40 -81.43 -35.03
CA GLN A 292 18.00 -80.86 -33.72
C GLN A 292 17.30 -81.86 -32.78
N GLY A 293 17.66 -81.78 -31.48
CA GLY A 293 17.04 -82.54 -30.38
C GLY A 293 17.92 -83.69 -29.89
N THR A 294 19.14 -83.39 -29.44
CA THR A 294 20.08 -84.35 -28.82
C THR A 294 19.37 -85.27 -27.83
N ALA A 295 19.39 -86.57 -28.13
CA ALA A 295 19.17 -87.61 -27.14
C ALA A 295 20.13 -88.78 -27.40
N ILE A 296 21.11 -88.95 -26.52
CA ILE A 296 21.43 -90.28 -26.01
C ILE A 296 21.24 -90.22 -24.50
N SER A 297 20.31 -91.02 -24.00
CA SER A 297 20.35 -91.49 -22.63
C SER A 297 20.66 -92.98 -22.70
N ASN A 298 21.66 -93.44 -21.95
CA ASN A 298 21.76 -94.86 -21.58
C ASN A 298 20.96 -95.15 -20.28
N GLN A 299 20.02 -94.27 -19.89
CA GLN A 299 19.87 -93.72 -18.53
C GLN A 299 21.09 -92.93 -18.03
N GLY A 300 21.16 -91.64 -18.41
CA GLY A 300 22.14 -90.64 -17.91
C GLY A 300 22.59 -89.69 -19.04
N ILE A 301 21.84 -88.64 -19.44
CA ILE A 301 21.50 -87.30 -18.86
C ILE A 301 22.55 -86.20 -19.24
N ILE A 302 22.26 -84.98 -19.74
CA ILE A 302 21.12 -84.29 -20.43
C ILE A 302 21.47 -82.77 -20.62
N SER A 303 20.90 -82.16 -21.68
CA SER A 303 20.45 -80.75 -21.89
C SER A 303 21.43 -79.57 -22.04
N ILE A 304 21.33 -78.92 -23.22
CA ILE A 304 20.80 -77.53 -23.33
C ILE A 304 19.82 -77.41 -24.51
N ASN A 305 18.58 -76.98 -24.22
CA ASN A 305 17.57 -76.34 -25.09
C ASN A 305 16.99 -77.08 -26.30
N SER A 306 16.06 -78.00 -26.06
CA SER A 306 14.73 -78.11 -26.69
C SER A 306 14.11 -79.47 -26.30
N SER A 307 12.81 -79.48 -26.05
CA SER A 307 12.05 -80.65 -25.55
C SER A 307 12.32 -81.91 -26.39
N PRO A 308 12.48 -83.10 -25.76
CA PRO A 308 12.82 -84.34 -26.45
C PRO A 308 11.60 -84.89 -27.20
N SER A 309 11.38 -84.42 -28.43
CA SER A 309 10.47 -85.06 -29.36
C SER A 309 11.22 -86.16 -30.11
N SER A 310 11.17 -87.37 -29.53
CA SER A 310 11.24 -88.70 -30.17
C SER A 310 12.23 -88.92 -31.32
N ILE A 311 13.07 -89.95 -31.17
CA ILE A 311 13.72 -90.68 -32.28
C ILE A 311 12.69 -90.82 -33.42
N ARG A 312 12.85 -90.05 -34.50
CA ARG A 312 11.90 -90.02 -35.60
C ARG A 312 12.11 -91.29 -36.41
N LYS A 313 11.15 -92.22 -36.35
CA LYS A 313 11.07 -93.35 -37.29
C LYS A 313 11.01 -92.78 -38.71
N ILE A 314 11.75 -93.37 -39.65
CA ILE A 314 11.50 -93.14 -41.08
C ILE A 314 10.02 -93.45 -41.32
N THR A 315 9.26 -92.45 -41.76
CA THR A 315 7.89 -92.65 -42.23
C THR A 315 7.85 -92.45 -43.74
N GLU A 316 6.73 -92.77 -44.39
CA GLU A 316 6.53 -92.73 -45.86
C GLU A 316 6.82 -91.37 -46.53
N GLN A 317 7.28 -90.35 -45.79
CA GLN A 317 7.53 -88.98 -46.24
C GLN A 317 9.02 -88.57 -46.29
N ASP A 318 9.97 -89.44 -45.94
CA ASP A 318 11.40 -89.07 -45.88
C ASP A 318 12.18 -89.48 -47.15
N SER A 319 13.08 -88.62 -47.66
CA SER A 319 13.78 -88.77 -48.96
C SER A 319 15.28 -89.05 -48.80
N VAL A 320 15.85 -89.92 -49.66
CA VAL A 320 17.31 -90.18 -49.77
C VAL A 320 18.13 -88.95 -50.16
N LEU A 321 17.48 -87.93 -50.72
CA LEU A 321 18.11 -86.65 -51.04
C LEU A 321 18.30 -85.75 -49.81
N PHE A 322 17.66 -86.09 -48.68
CA PHE A 322 17.63 -85.27 -47.46
C PHE A 322 17.92 -86.12 -46.22
N LEU A 323 19.12 -86.68 -46.15
CA LEU A 323 19.60 -87.38 -44.96
C LEU A 323 19.97 -86.38 -43.84
N PRO A 324 19.67 -86.69 -42.55
CA PRO A 324 20.09 -85.88 -41.41
C PRO A 324 21.61 -85.72 -41.36
N ARG A 325 22.11 -84.56 -40.90
CA ARG A 325 23.55 -84.38 -40.71
C ARG A 325 23.98 -84.96 -39.37
N ILE A 326 24.99 -85.83 -39.41
CA ILE A 326 25.70 -86.34 -38.24
C ILE A 326 26.86 -85.40 -37.93
N ASP A 327 26.92 -84.89 -36.70
CA ASP A 327 28.07 -84.14 -36.22
C ASP A 327 29.13 -85.11 -35.68
N VAL A 328 30.14 -85.39 -36.51
CA VAL A 328 31.21 -86.34 -36.18
C VAL A 328 32.04 -85.99 -34.93
N GLN A 329 31.91 -84.76 -34.40
CA GLN A 329 32.60 -84.35 -33.17
C GLN A 329 31.72 -84.43 -31.92
N ARG A 330 30.40 -84.49 -32.05
CA ARG A 330 29.45 -84.35 -30.93
C ARG A 330 28.48 -85.51 -30.78
N ASP A 331 28.16 -86.18 -31.87
CA ASP A 331 27.21 -87.28 -31.86
C ASP A 331 27.87 -88.60 -31.42
N ALA A 332 27.09 -89.51 -30.86
CA ALA A 332 27.48 -90.88 -30.53
C ALA A 332 26.36 -91.85 -30.98
N ILE A 333 26.67 -93.13 -31.16
CA ILE A 333 25.70 -94.13 -31.63
C ILE A 333 25.91 -95.47 -30.93
N SER A 334 24.83 -96.17 -30.61
CA SER A 334 24.89 -97.50 -29.99
C SER A 334 25.21 -98.60 -31.01
N GLU A 335 25.85 -99.68 -30.55
CA GLU A 335 26.14 -100.88 -31.36
C GLU A 335 24.90 -101.40 -32.09
N SER A 336 23.78 -101.53 -31.38
CA SER A 336 22.54 -102.07 -31.93
C SER A 336 22.00 -101.22 -33.08
N THR A 337 22.15 -99.90 -32.98
CA THR A 337 21.65 -98.98 -34.00
C THR A 337 22.59 -98.96 -35.20
N TYR A 338 23.90 -98.94 -34.96
CA TYR A 338 24.90 -99.03 -36.02
C TYR A 338 24.74 -100.32 -36.85
N GLN A 339 24.61 -101.47 -36.20
CA GLN A 339 24.40 -102.77 -36.86
C GLN A 339 23.13 -102.80 -37.72
N LYS A 340 22.03 -102.20 -37.25
CA LYS A 340 20.80 -102.09 -38.04
C LYS A 340 21.00 -101.25 -39.29
N VAL A 341 21.64 -100.07 -39.19
CA VAL A 341 21.90 -99.22 -40.36
C VAL A 341 22.79 -99.95 -41.37
N GLN A 342 23.80 -100.68 -40.89
CA GLN A 342 24.65 -101.50 -41.76
C GLN A 342 23.86 -102.60 -42.49
N ALA A 343 22.90 -103.25 -41.81
CA ALA A 343 22.09 -104.32 -42.41
C ALA A 343 21.17 -103.85 -43.55
N TYR A 344 20.70 -102.61 -43.50
CA TYR A 344 19.82 -102.04 -44.53
C TYR A 344 20.56 -101.17 -45.55
N TRP A 345 21.85 -100.94 -45.35
CA TRP A 345 22.67 -100.06 -46.20
C TRP A 345 22.54 -100.39 -47.68
N GLN A 346 22.71 -101.67 -48.04
CA GLN A 346 22.66 -102.09 -49.45
C GLN A 346 21.26 -101.91 -50.07
N GLN A 347 20.20 -102.13 -49.29
CA GLN A 347 18.83 -101.95 -49.78
C GLN A 347 18.51 -100.46 -50.04
N ILE A 348 19.03 -99.57 -49.19
CA ILE A 348 18.88 -98.12 -49.39
C ILE A 348 19.68 -97.68 -50.62
N TRP A 349 20.91 -98.21 -50.76
CA TRP A 349 21.79 -97.96 -51.89
C TRP A 349 21.17 -98.35 -53.23
N ASP A 350 20.69 -99.59 -53.34
CA ASP A 350 20.15 -100.15 -54.59
C ASP A 350 18.82 -99.52 -55.03
N ALA A 351 18.12 -98.84 -54.12
CA ALA A 351 16.85 -98.17 -54.40
C ALA A 351 17.02 -96.76 -55.01
N VAL A 352 18.22 -96.16 -54.97
CA VAL A 352 18.49 -94.81 -55.48
C VAL A 352 18.15 -94.64 -56.97
N PRO A 353 18.55 -95.54 -57.90
CA PRO A 353 18.22 -95.40 -59.32
C PRO A 353 16.74 -95.46 -59.59
N ASN A 354 16.01 -96.33 -58.87
CA ASN A 354 14.57 -96.47 -59.02
C ASN A 354 13.82 -95.24 -58.46
N ALA A 355 14.32 -94.62 -57.39
CA ALA A 355 13.71 -93.43 -56.81
C ALA A 355 13.94 -92.16 -57.65
N ILE A 356 15.06 -92.06 -58.37
CA ILE A 356 15.41 -90.87 -59.18
C ILE A 356 15.08 -91.04 -60.66
N GLY A 357 15.11 -92.28 -61.19
CA GLY A 357 14.74 -92.60 -62.57
C GLY A 357 13.26 -92.40 -62.90
N THR A 358 12.42 -92.09 -61.90
CA THR A 358 11.01 -91.72 -62.08
C THR A 358 10.83 -90.22 -62.35
N VAL A 359 11.87 -89.38 -62.19
CA VAL A 359 11.79 -87.94 -62.49
C VAL A 359 11.52 -87.73 -63.99
N LYS A 360 10.35 -87.19 -64.34
CA LYS A 360 9.86 -86.97 -65.72
C LYS A 360 9.65 -85.49 -66.04
N ASN A 361 10.60 -84.63 -65.68
CA ASN A 361 10.52 -83.21 -66.03
C ASN A 361 11.05 -82.94 -67.46
N SER A 362 10.18 -82.45 -68.33
CA SER A 362 10.48 -82.18 -69.75
C SER A 362 11.54 -81.09 -69.99
N LEU A 363 11.84 -80.24 -69.00
CA LEU A 363 12.87 -79.19 -69.08
C LEU A 363 14.27 -79.68 -68.65
N MET A 364 14.36 -80.91 -68.11
CA MET A 364 15.62 -81.53 -67.68
C MET A 364 16.12 -82.53 -68.72
N THR A 365 17.44 -82.55 -68.95
CA THR A 365 18.06 -83.54 -69.83
C THR A 365 18.39 -84.83 -69.08
N GLU A 366 18.63 -85.93 -69.80
CA GLU A 366 19.10 -87.19 -69.20
C GLU A 366 20.40 -87.00 -68.38
N THR A 367 21.24 -86.04 -68.78
CA THR A 367 22.47 -85.69 -68.04
C THR A 367 22.14 -85.03 -66.70
N ASP A 368 21.09 -84.19 -66.66
CA ASP A 368 20.65 -83.52 -65.43
C ASP A 368 20.06 -84.52 -64.43
N ILE A 369 19.29 -85.51 -64.92
CA ILE A 369 18.74 -86.61 -64.10
C ILE A 369 19.88 -87.49 -63.56
N LYS A 370 20.90 -87.79 -64.38
CA LYS A 370 22.07 -88.57 -63.95
C LYS A 370 22.92 -87.86 -62.89
N ASN A 371 23.05 -86.53 -63.00
CA ASN A 371 23.73 -85.73 -61.98
C ASN A 371 22.98 -85.77 -60.63
N LEU A 372 21.65 -85.73 -60.65
CA LEU A 372 20.82 -85.85 -59.46
C LEU A 372 20.98 -87.23 -58.79
N GLU A 373 21.07 -88.29 -59.60
CA GLU A 373 21.34 -89.66 -59.13
C GLU A 373 22.71 -89.78 -58.45
N ASN A 374 23.76 -89.22 -59.07
CA ASN A 374 25.11 -89.21 -58.48
C ASN A 374 25.16 -88.43 -57.16
N GLU A 375 24.41 -87.34 -57.05
CA GLU A 375 24.34 -86.54 -55.81
C GLU A 375 23.69 -87.31 -54.66
N ALA A 376 22.64 -88.09 -54.95
CA ALA A 376 21.99 -88.95 -53.98
C ALA A 376 22.95 -90.00 -53.42
N TYR A 377 23.74 -90.63 -54.30
CA TYR A 377 24.79 -91.55 -53.89
C TYR A 377 25.88 -90.88 -53.05
N GLN A 378 26.32 -89.67 -53.43
CA GLN A 378 27.29 -88.91 -52.63
C GLN A 378 26.77 -88.59 -51.22
N ASN A 379 25.50 -88.21 -51.10
CA ASN A 379 24.88 -87.89 -49.81
C ASN A 379 24.76 -89.13 -48.92
N LEU A 380 24.37 -90.27 -49.49
CA LEU A 380 24.40 -91.56 -48.81
C LEU A 380 25.82 -91.90 -48.33
N LEU A 381 26.82 -91.89 -49.20
CA LEU A 381 28.20 -92.22 -48.83
C LEU A 381 28.74 -91.32 -47.71
N ARG A 382 28.45 -90.01 -47.76
CA ARG A 382 28.83 -89.07 -46.70
C ARG A 382 28.13 -89.39 -45.38
N TYR A 383 26.84 -89.69 -45.43
CA TYR A 383 26.09 -90.10 -44.23
C TYR A 383 26.70 -91.36 -43.61
N LYS A 384 27.01 -92.39 -44.42
CA LYS A 384 27.69 -93.60 -43.95
C LYS A 384 29.06 -93.31 -43.34
N ARG A 385 29.86 -92.48 -44.00
CA ARG A 385 31.19 -92.09 -43.49
C ARG A 385 31.08 -91.47 -42.12
N ASP A 386 30.17 -90.52 -41.95
CA ASP A 386 30.01 -89.79 -40.70
C ASP A 386 29.46 -90.71 -39.60
N LEU A 387 28.54 -91.61 -39.95
CA LEU A 387 28.02 -92.67 -39.07
C LEU A 387 29.10 -93.63 -38.59
N ASP A 388 29.91 -94.17 -39.51
CA ASP A 388 31.02 -95.08 -39.22
C ASP A 388 32.09 -94.37 -38.36
N THR A 389 32.37 -93.11 -38.66
CA THR A 389 33.32 -92.26 -37.90
C THR A 389 32.88 -92.06 -36.45
N VAL A 390 31.59 -91.76 -36.23
CA VAL A 390 31.01 -91.59 -34.90
C VAL A 390 30.98 -92.90 -34.13
N TYR A 391 30.57 -94.00 -34.77
CA TYR A 391 30.53 -95.31 -34.13
C TYR A 391 31.92 -95.80 -33.71
N TYR A 392 32.93 -95.73 -34.59
CA TYR A 392 34.29 -96.15 -34.24
C TYR A 392 34.93 -95.27 -33.17
N GLN A 393 34.64 -93.95 -33.18
CA GLN A 393 35.04 -93.07 -32.09
C GLN A 393 34.41 -93.52 -30.75
N GLY A 394 33.10 -93.79 -30.75
CA GLY A 394 32.39 -94.29 -29.56
C GLY A 394 32.93 -95.62 -29.05
N LYS A 395 33.31 -96.55 -29.95
CA LYS A 395 33.93 -97.83 -29.56
C LYS A 395 35.32 -97.69 -28.98
N TYR A 396 36.13 -96.78 -29.50
CA TYR A 396 37.40 -96.43 -28.85
C TYR A 396 37.17 -95.86 -27.45
N GLU A 397 36.18 -94.99 -27.28
CA GLU A 397 35.88 -94.39 -25.97
C GLU A 397 35.38 -95.41 -24.94
N GLU A 398 34.61 -96.42 -25.38
CA GLU A 398 34.08 -97.52 -24.57
C GLU A 398 35.15 -98.56 -24.20
N THR A 399 35.96 -99.00 -25.17
CA THR A 399 36.88 -100.15 -25.01
C THR A 399 38.34 -99.75 -24.78
N ARG A 400 38.72 -98.52 -25.16
CA ARG A 400 40.10 -97.97 -25.15
C ARG A 400 41.10 -98.70 -26.05
N GLU A 401 40.65 -99.58 -26.95
CA GLU A 401 41.50 -100.23 -27.95
C GLU A 401 41.80 -99.31 -29.15
N THR A 402 43.08 -98.99 -29.39
CA THR A 402 43.50 -98.02 -30.41
C THR A 402 43.22 -98.46 -31.86
N THR A 403 42.98 -99.75 -32.10
CA THR A 403 42.61 -100.30 -33.41
C THR A 403 41.31 -99.68 -33.96
N TRP A 404 40.42 -99.21 -33.09
CA TRP A 404 39.21 -98.48 -33.49
C TRP A 404 39.51 -97.07 -34.04
N LEU A 405 40.59 -96.42 -33.56
CA LEU A 405 41.05 -95.15 -34.12
C LEU A 405 41.67 -95.34 -35.52
N ASP A 406 42.35 -96.47 -35.75
CA ASP A 406 42.87 -96.81 -37.09
C ASP A 406 41.73 -97.06 -38.08
N ARG A 407 40.66 -97.75 -37.66
CA ARG A 407 39.43 -97.92 -38.47
C ARG A 407 38.72 -96.60 -38.73
N LYS A 408 38.63 -95.73 -37.73
CA LYS A 408 38.11 -94.36 -37.91
C LYS A 408 38.93 -93.57 -38.94
N ALA A 409 40.25 -93.70 -38.91
CA ALA A 409 41.13 -93.06 -39.88
C ALA A 409 40.99 -93.66 -41.30
N SER A 410 40.70 -94.96 -41.44
CA SER A 410 40.51 -95.60 -42.74
C SER A 410 39.19 -95.20 -43.42
N VAL A 411 38.11 -94.99 -42.65
CA VAL A 411 36.78 -94.57 -43.16
C VAL A 411 36.86 -93.34 -44.07
N GLY A 412 37.65 -92.33 -43.66
CA GLY A 412 37.82 -91.11 -44.44
C GLY A 412 38.50 -91.36 -45.79
N ASN A 413 39.51 -92.24 -45.83
CA ASN A 413 40.26 -92.54 -47.04
C ASN A 413 39.49 -93.47 -47.98
N GLU A 414 38.84 -94.51 -47.46
CA GLU A 414 38.03 -95.47 -48.23
C GLU A 414 36.83 -94.76 -48.87
N MET A 415 36.12 -93.91 -48.12
CA MET A 415 34.94 -93.24 -48.67
C MET A 415 35.30 -92.19 -49.72
N ASN A 416 36.43 -91.49 -49.57
CA ASN A 416 36.88 -90.52 -50.56
C ASN A 416 37.24 -91.17 -51.91
N GLU A 417 37.70 -92.43 -51.94
CA GLU A 417 37.88 -93.16 -53.19
C GLU A 417 36.55 -93.58 -53.83
N VAL A 418 35.58 -94.08 -53.05
CA VAL A 418 34.26 -94.46 -53.57
C VAL A 418 33.48 -93.25 -54.10
N LEU A 419 33.61 -92.08 -53.46
CA LEU A 419 32.96 -90.83 -53.89
C LEU A 419 33.39 -90.39 -55.30
N LYS A 420 34.60 -90.74 -55.77
CA LYS A 420 35.07 -90.39 -57.12
C LYS A 420 34.26 -91.06 -58.22
N ASN A 421 33.63 -92.22 -57.95
CA ASN A 421 32.83 -92.95 -58.92
C ASN A 421 31.46 -92.29 -59.18
N TYR A 422 31.08 -91.28 -58.40
CA TYR A 422 29.81 -90.58 -58.49
C TYR A 422 30.03 -89.06 -58.62
N PRO A 423 30.59 -88.57 -59.74
CA PRO A 423 30.93 -87.16 -59.91
C PRO A 423 29.68 -86.28 -60.04
N VAL A 424 29.74 -85.08 -59.45
CA VAL A 424 28.71 -84.05 -59.50
C VAL A 424 29.32 -82.71 -59.91
N THR A 425 28.62 -81.98 -60.78
CA THR A 425 29.12 -80.78 -61.46
C THR A 425 28.87 -79.47 -60.70
N TYR A 426 28.00 -79.48 -59.70
CA TYR A 426 27.64 -78.30 -58.89
C TYR A 426 28.11 -78.48 -57.44
N GLY A 427 28.70 -77.43 -56.85
CA GLY A 427 29.40 -77.49 -55.58
C GLY A 427 28.51 -77.90 -54.40
N HIS A 428 28.92 -78.93 -53.67
CA HIS A 428 28.21 -79.46 -52.52
C HIS A 428 27.93 -78.41 -51.43
N LEU A 429 26.64 -78.31 -51.05
CA LEU A 429 26.03 -77.84 -49.79
C LEU A 429 24.99 -76.70 -49.94
N ALA A 430 24.02 -76.80 -50.86
CA ALA A 430 22.65 -76.28 -50.70
C ALA A 430 21.72 -76.82 -51.80
N MET A 431 21.37 -78.10 -51.75
CA MET A 431 20.70 -78.82 -52.84
C MET A 431 19.39 -78.17 -53.35
N PHE A 432 18.63 -77.46 -52.51
CA PHE A 432 17.43 -76.75 -52.97
C PHE A 432 17.72 -75.47 -53.76
N SER A 433 18.80 -74.76 -53.43
CA SER A 433 19.20 -73.51 -54.09
C SER A 433 19.64 -73.76 -55.52
N ASP A 434 20.48 -74.77 -55.74
CA ASP A 434 21.15 -74.93 -57.02
C ASP A 434 20.29 -75.68 -58.04
N PHE A 435 19.44 -76.60 -57.59
CA PHE A 435 18.44 -77.24 -58.44
C PHE A 435 17.33 -76.25 -58.88
N SER A 436 16.84 -75.43 -57.96
CA SER A 436 15.86 -74.37 -58.30
C SER A 436 16.46 -73.33 -59.24
N LYS A 437 17.77 -73.04 -59.11
CA LYS A 437 18.50 -72.16 -60.02
C LYS A 437 18.63 -72.77 -61.42
N LEU A 438 18.97 -74.04 -61.55
CA LEU A 438 19.04 -74.75 -62.84
C LEU A 438 17.68 -74.78 -63.55
N LEU A 439 16.61 -75.15 -62.83
CA LEU A 439 15.24 -75.15 -63.36
C LEU A 439 14.80 -73.75 -63.81
N LYS A 440 15.16 -72.72 -63.05
CA LYS A 440 14.85 -71.33 -63.40
C LYS A 440 15.63 -70.86 -64.62
N GLU A 441 16.91 -71.23 -64.75
CA GLU A 441 17.72 -70.95 -65.94
C GLU A 441 17.16 -71.66 -67.19
N LYS A 442 16.76 -72.93 -67.08
CA LYS A 442 16.16 -73.70 -68.19
C LYS A 442 14.78 -73.18 -68.58
N TYR A 443 13.94 -72.82 -67.61
CA TYR A 443 12.65 -72.17 -67.85
C TYR A 443 12.82 -70.82 -68.57
N ASN A 444 13.73 -69.98 -68.09
CA ASN A 444 13.97 -68.67 -68.70
C ASN A 444 14.48 -68.80 -70.15
N ALA A 445 15.30 -69.82 -70.44
CA ALA A 445 15.74 -70.09 -71.80
C ALA A 445 14.60 -70.58 -72.71
N TRP A 446 13.76 -71.50 -72.21
CA TRP A 446 12.56 -71.96 -72.91
C TRP A 446 11.57 -70.82 -73.17
N GLU A 447 11.31 -69.98 -72.16
CA GLU A 447 10.41 -68.81 -72.23
C GLU A 447 10.90 -67.83 -73.29
N LYS A 448 12.21 -67.57 -73.32
CA LYS A 448 12.82 -66.69 -74.32
C LYS A 448 12.59 -67.20 -75.74
N GLU A 449 12.90 -68.47 -76.02
CA GLU A 449 12.81 -69.03 -77.37
C GLU A 449 11.36 -69.23 -77.86
N ASN A 450 10.44 -69.62 -76.97
CA ASN A 450 9.09 -70.06 -77.33
C ASN A 450 8.01 -69.00 -77.14
N ILE A 451 8.26 -67.98 -76.30
CA ILE A 451 7.31 -66.89 -76.05
C ILE A 451 7.93 -65.57 -76.47
N THR A 452 9.07 -65.17 -75.90
CA THR A 452 9.62 -63.82 -76.08
C THR A 452 10.14 -63.55 -77.50
N ASP A 453 10.89 -64.48 -78.10
CA ASP A 453 11.46 -64.31 -79.45
C ASP A 453 10.36 -64.43 -80.53
N VAL A 454 9.31 -65.22 -80.28
CA VAL A 454 8.11 -65.32 -81.13
C VAL A 454 7.29 -64.03 -81.07
N GLU A 455 7.07 -63.47 -79.86
CA GLU A 455 6.44 -62.16 -79.68
C GLU A 455 7.24 -61.04 -80.36
N GLU A 456 8.58 -61.07 -80.27
CA GLU A 456 9.45 -60.04 -80.83
C GLU A 456 9.51 -60.10 -82.37
N LYS A 457 9.58 -61.29 -82.98
CA LYS A 457 9.52 -61.41 -84.45
C LYS A 457 8.18 -60.96 -85.02
N ASN A 458 7.09 -61.26 -84.31
CA ASN A 458 5.76 -60.79 -84.69
C ASN A 458 5.64 -59.26 -84.52
N ARG A 459 6.18 -58.71 -83.43
CA ARG A 459 6.26 -57.27 -83.18
C ARG A 459 7.05 -56.54 -84.26
N ILE A 460 8.20 -57.06 -84.71
CA ILE A 460 9.01 -56.46 -85.78
C ILE A 460 8.25 -56.46 -87.10
N THR A 461 7.63 -57.58 -87.48
CA THR A 461 6.89 -57.69 -88.75
C THR A 461 5.64 -56.79 -88.76
N THR A 462 4.94 -56.66 -87.63
CA THR A 462 3.83 -55.70 -87.47
C THR A 462 4.29 -54.25 -87.37
N ALA A 463 5.40 -53.96 -86.71
CA ALA A 463 5.95 -52.61 -86.63
C ALA A 463 6.45 -52.10 -87.99
N THR A 464 7.02 -52.97 -88.84
CA THR A 464 7.44 -52.60 -90.20
C THR A 464 6.23 -52.27 -91.09
N LEU A 465 5.16 -53.07 -91.05
CA LEU A 465 3.93 -52.75 -91.81
C LEU A 465 3.27 -51.44 -91.31
N THR A 466 3.18 -51.25 -89.98
CA THR A 466 2.65 -50.02 -89.37
C THR A 466 3.48 -48.77 -89.72
N SER A 467 4.81 -48.85 -89.64
CA SER A 467 5.70 -47.71 -89.94
C SER A 467 5.66 -47.30 -91.41
N GLU A 468 5.58 -48.25 -92.34
CA GLU A 468 5.50 -47.96 -93.77
C GLU A 468 4.10 -47.43 -94.18
N LEU A 469 3.02 -47.92 -93.54
CA LEU A 469 1.68 -47.36 -93.69
C LEU A 469 1.58 -45.93 -93.12
N GLU A 470 2.19 -45.65 -91.97
CA GLU A 470 2.24 -44.30 -91.37
C GLU A 470 2.94 -43.28 -92.26
N LYS A 471 4.02 -43.70 -92.93
CA LYS A 471 4.76 -42.88 -93.89
C LYS A 471 3.97 -42.64 -95.19
N ALA A 472 3.27 -43.66 -95.68
CA ALA A 472 2.42 -43.55 -96.87
C ALA A 472 1.14 -42.71 -96.63
N LEU A 473 0.61 -42.69 -95.40
CA LEU A 473 -0.57 -41.91 -95.00
C LEU A 473 -0.23 -40.50 -94.43
N GLY A 474 1.06 -40.18 -94.31
CA GLY A 474 1.53 -38.86 -93.86
C GLY A 474 1.19 -38.52 -92.40
N ILE A 475 1.38 -39.48 -91.49
CA ILE A 475 1.11 -39.35 -90.04
C ILE A 475 2.42 -39.03 -89.30
N ASN A 476 2.47 -37.91 -88.55
CA ASN A 476 3.64 -37.54 -87.71
C ASN A 476 3.26 -37.56 -86.22
N LYS A 477 3.68 -38.60 -85.50
CA LYS A 477 3.35 -38.81 -84.09
C LYS A 477 4.06 -37.86 -83.12
N ASN A 478 5.26 -37.37 -83.46
CA ASN A 478 6.03 -36.50 -82.57
C ASN A 478 5.38 -35.11 -82.45
N ALA A 479 4.83 -34.58 -83.54
CA ALA A 479 4.13 -33.30 -83.54
C ALA A 479 2.85 -33.31 -82.66
N ILE A 480 2.21 -34.48 -82.51
CA ILE A 480 1.03 -34.66 -81.65
C ILE A 480 1.43 -34.59 -80.18
N ALA A 481 2.43 -35.40 -79.78
CA ALA A 481 2.91 -35.45 -78.40
C ALA A 481 3.48 -34.10 -77.93
N GLU A 482 4.17 -33.37 -78.80
CA GLU A 482 4.68 -32.03 -78.50
C GLU A 482 3.57 -31.00 -78.25
N LYS A 483 2.50 -31.03 -79.06
CA LYS A 483 1.34 -30.12 -78.89
C LYS A 483 0.54 -30.43 -77.62
N GLU A 484 0.38 -31.70 -77.27
CA GLU A 484 -0.25 -32.10 -76.00
C GLU A 484 0.59 -31.69 -74.79
N ALA A 485 1.91 -31.85 -74.85
CA ALA A 485 2.83 -31.43 -73.80
C ALA A 485 2.86 -29.90 -73.60
N GLU A 486 2.76 -29.12 -74.67
CA GLU A 486 2.67 -27.65 -74.62
C GLU A 486 1.41 -27.20 -73.86
N ILE A 487 0.25 -27.77 -74.19
CA ILE A 487 -1.04 -27.46 -73.53
C ILE A 487 -1.01 -27.84 -72.05
N ALA A 488 -0.46 -29.02 -71.71
CA ALA A 488 -0.34 -29.48 -70.33
C ALA A 488 0.58 -28.60 -69.46
N ARG A 489 1.69 -28.10 -70.02
CA ARG A 489 2.59 -27.15 -69.33
C ARG A 489 1.91 -25.81 -69.07
N LEU A 490 1.20 -25.28 -70.07
CA LEU A 490 0.46 -24.02 -69.92
C LEU A 490 -0.66 -24.13 -68.88
N LYS A 491 -1.35 -25.27 -68.82
CA LYS A 491 -2.36 -25.55 -67.78
C LYS A 491 -1.74 -25.58 -66.38
N THR A 492 -0.62 -26.27 -66.23
CA THR A 492 0.11 -26.36 -64.95
C THR A 492 0.56 -24.97 -64.49
N ALA A 493 1.08 -24.15 -65.41
CA ALA A 493 1.48 -22.77 -65.11
C ALA A 493 0.30 -21.88 -64.69
N ALA A 494 -0.86 -22.03 -65.34
CA ALA A 494 -2.08 -21.31 -64.96
C ALA A 494 -2.60 -21.74 -63.57
N ASP A 495 -2.54 -23.04 -63.24
CA ASP A 495 -2.96 -23.58 -61.95
C ASP A 495 -2.01 -23.16 -60.81
N GLN A 496 -0.71 -23.15 -61.06
CA GLN A 496 0.28 -22.63 -60.10
C GLN A 496 0.11 -21.13 -59.83
N ALA A 497 -0.17 -20.33 -60.87
CA ALA A 497 -0.47 -18.91 -60.71
C ALA A 497 -1.78 -18.70 -59.92
N LYS A 498 -2.80 -19.54 -60.15
CA LYS A 498 -4.04 -19.53 -59.36
C LYS A 498 -3.79 -19.86 -57.89
N SER A 499 -3.00 -20.90 -57.62
CA SER A 499 -2.62 -21.30 -56.26
C SER A 499 -1.88 -20.17 -55.54
N THR A 500 -1.00 -19.46 -56.23
CA THR A 500 -0.30 -18.29 -55.67
C THR A 500 -1.27 -17.16 -55.31
N TYR A 501 -2.24 -16.85 -56.17
CA TYR A 501 -3.29 -15.87 -55.88
C TYR A 501 -4.17 -16.29 -54.68
N ASP A 502 -4.65 -17.53 -54.66
CA ASP A 502 -5.53 -18.04 -53.60
C ASP A 502 -4.83 -18.02 -52.22
N ASN A 503 -3.51 -18.27 -52.20
CA ASN A 503 -2.70 -18.34 -50.98
C ASN A 503 -2.07 -17.01 -50.55
N THR A 504 -2.15 -15.95 -51.37
CA THR A 504 -1.66 -14.62 -50.99
C THR A 504 -2.78 -13.87 -50.25
N ASN A 505 -2.82 -13.98 -48.92
CA ASN A 505 -3.78 -13.26 -48.07
C ASN A 505 -3.07 -12.63 -46.86
N PRO A 506 -3.53 -11.47 -46.36
CA PRO A 506 -3.03 -10.92 -45.09
C PRO A 506 -3.26 -11.90 -43.94
N SER A 507 -2.38 -11.91 -42.95
CA SER A 507 -2.58 -12.75 -41.76
C SER A 507 -3.82 -12.30 -40.98
N ALA A 508 -4.56 -13.24 -40.39
CA ALA A 508 -5.74 -12.92 -39.60
C ALA A 508 -5.41 -12.03 -38.39
N ALA A 509 -4.20 -12.17 -37.84
CA ALA A 509 -3.69 -11.35 -36.74
C ALA A 509 -3.44 -9.90 -37.18
N ASP A 510 -2.77 -9.68 -38.32
CA ASP A 510 -2.49 -8.33 -38.83
C ASP A 510 -3.78 -7.59 -39.24
N LEU A 511 -4.78 -8.31 -39.77
CA LEU A 511 -6.08 -7.74 -40.10
C LEU A 511 -6.85 -7.30 -38.85
N ALA A 512 -6.83 -8.12 -37.79
CA ALA A 512 -7.48 -7.80 -36.52
C ALA A 512 -6.79 -6.62 -35.80
N LEU A 513 -5.46 -6.52 -35.86
CA LEU A 513 -4.75 -5.35 -35.33
C LEU A 513 -5.09 -4.08 -36.13
N SER A 514 -5.07 -4.13 -37.47
CA SER A 514 -5.37 -2.98 -38.33
C SER A 514 -6.76 -2.39 -38.08
N GLN A 515 -7.75 -3.23 -37.79
CA GLN A 515 -9.13 -2.79 -37.47
C GLN A 515 -9.25 -2.05 -36.12
N ARG A 516 -8.26 -2.18 -35.22
CA ARG A 516 -8.25 -1.50 -33.91
C ARG A 516 -7.58 -0.14 -33.93
N TYR A 517 -7.06 0.31 -35.07
CA TYR A 517 -6.34 1.59 -35.20
C TYR A 517 -7.15 2.79 -34.70
N GLU A 518 -8.39 2.96 -35.17
CA GLU A 518 -9.23 4.08 -34.73
C GLU A 518 -9.53 4.05 -33.23
N GLU A 519 -9.73 2.85 -32.66
CA GLU A 519 -9.96 2.67 -31.24
C GLU A 519 -8.73 3.05 -30.40
N ILE A 520 -7.52 2.63 -30.81
CA ILE A 520 -6.27 2.96 -30.13
C ILE A 520 -5.98 4.46 -30.22
N MET A 521 -6.20 5.11 -31.37
CA MET A 521 -6.03 6.56 -31.53
C MET A 521 -7.00 7.35 -30.65
N ARG A 522 -8.24 6.86 -30.48
CA ARG A 522 -9.23 7.45 -29.59
C ARG A 522 -8.81 7.34 -28.12
N GLN A 523 -8.30 6.18 -27.70
CA GLN A 523 -7.78 5.97 -26.34
C GLN A 523 -6.55 6.83 -26.06
N LEU A 524 -5.62 6.93 -27.02
CA LEU A 524 -4.44 7.79 -26.92
C LEU A 524 -4.85 9.26 -26.72
N THR A 525 -5.82 9.74 -27.50
CA THR A 525 -6.33 11.12 -27.41
C THR A 525 -7.04 11.38 -26.08
N ALA A 526 -7.90 10.45 -25.64
CA ALA A 526 -8.59 10.56 -24.35
C ALA A 526 -7.61 10.62 -23.18
N LYS A 527 -6.61 9.73 -23.16
CA LYS A 527 -5.59 9.67 -22.11
C LYS A 527 -4.65 10.88 -22.13
N ALA A 528 -4.32 11.42 -23.31
CA ALA A 528 -3.55 12.66 -23.42
C ALA A 528 -4.30 13.86 -22.81
N ASN A 529 -5.62 13.93 -23.01
CA ASN A 529 -6.46 14.97 -22.43
C ASN A 529 -6.61 14.80 -20.90
N GLU A 530 -6.80 13.57 -20.41
CA GLU A 530 -6.79 13.26 -18.97
C GLU A 530 -5.46 13.67 -18.32
N LEU A 531 -4.33 13.30 -18.93
CA LEU A 531 -3.00 13.68 -18.45
C LEU A 531 -2.83 15.19 -18.41
N LYS A 532 -3.25 15.90 -19.45
CA LYS A 532 -3.18 17.37 -19.49
C LYS A 532 -4.03 18.02 -18.40
N SER A 533 -5.26 17.54 -18.20
CA SER A 533 -6.14 18.03 -17.14
C SER A 533 -5.57 17.79 -15.75
N GLU A 534 -4.96 16.63 -15.49
CA GLU A 534 -4.35 16.32 -14.19
C GLU A 534 -3.05 17.11 -13.98
N GLN A 535 -2.27 17.37 -15.03
CA GLN A 535 -1.11 18.27 -14.97
C GLN A 535 -1.51 19.72 -14.66
N ASP A 536 -2.59 20.22 -15.27
CA ASP A 536 -3.12 21.56 -14.98
C ASP A 536 -3.65 21.65 -13.54
N ARG A 537 -4.30 20.59 -13.05
CA ARG A 537 -4.72 20.48 -11.65
C ARG A 537 -3.52 20.44 -10.70
N LEU A 538 -2.48 19.66 -11.01
CA LEU A 538 -1.25 19.58 -10.21
C LEU A 538 -0.56 20.94 -10.15
N GLN A 539 -0.49 21.67 -11.27
CA GLN A 539 0.07 23.01 -11.31
C GLN A 539 -0.77 23.98 -10.46
N ALA A 540 -2.10 23.96 -10.59
CA ALA A 540 -2.98 24.79 -9.78
C ALA A 540 -2.86 24.49 -8.27
N LEU A 541 -2.71 23.22 -7.89
CA LEU A 541 -2.48 22.82 -6.50
C LEU A 541 -1.12 23.31 -5.97
N ARG A 542 -0.07 23.25 -6.80
CA ARG A 542 1.27 23.79 -6.47
C ARG A 542 1.26 25.32 -6.37
N ASP A 543 0.55 26.00 -7.27
CA ASP A 543 0.40 27.46 -7.22
C ASP A 543 -0.42 27.88 -5.98
N ALA A 544 -1.44 27.10 -5.60
CA ALA A 544 -2.21 27.29 -4.37
C ALA A 544 -1.45 26.87 -3.08
N LEU A 545 -0.28 26.22 -3.21
CA LEU A 545 0.66 25.96 -2.13
C LEU A 545 1.59 27.17 -1.88
N THR A 546 1.41 28.29 -2.59
CA THR A 546 2.20 29.50 -2.31
C THR A 546 1.93 30.03 -0.91
N LEU A 547 2.98 29.93 -0.09
CA LEU A 547 3.13 30.35 1.30
C LEU A 547 3.10 31.88 1.46
N HIS A 548 2.21 32.59 0.75
CA HIS A 548 2.17 34.07 0.77
C HIS A 548 1.42 34.65 1.99
N ASP A 549 0.67 33.81 2.71
CA ASP A 549 -0.05 34.20 3.94
C ASP A 549 0.67 33.82 5.25
N LEU A 550 1.93 33.40 5.17
CA LEU A 550 2.76 33.08 6.35
C LEU A 550 4.04 33.91 6.45
N THR A 551 4.28 34.82 5.49
CA THR A 551 5.53 35.61 5.43
C THR A 551 5.53 36.92 6.25
N ASN A 552 4.54 37.25 7.08
CA ASN A 552 4.66 38.38 8.00
C ASN A 552 3.65 38.33 9.14
N VAL A 553 3.94 37.48 10.12
CA VAL A 553 3.30 37.53 11.43
C VAL A 553 4.42 37.62 12.48
N GLY A 554 4.83 38.88 12.69
CA GLY A 554 5.78 39.51 13.62
C GLY A 554 7.27 39.12 13.63
N GLU A 555 8.05 39.99 14.28
CA GLU A 555 9.51 40.02 14.19
C GLU A 555 10.15 39.85 15.58
N ASN A 556 11.28 39.15 15.62
CA ASN A 556 12.20 39.03 16.76
C ASN A 556 11.54 38.51 18.05
N ALA A 557 10.59 37.57 17.97
CA ALA A 557 10.01 36.92 19.16
C ALA A 557 10.87 35.73 19.61
N TYR A 558 11.12 35.59 20.91
CA TYR A 558 11.96 34.54 21.48
C TYR A 558 11.18 33.77 22.55
N ALA A 559 10.91 32.49 22.31
CA ALA A 559 10.28 31.58 23.26
C ALA A 559 11.26 30.45 23.63
N ILE A 560 11.67 30.37 24.89
CA ILE A 560 12.69 29.42 25.38
C ILE A 560 12.15 28.70 26.62
N GLY A 561 11.83 27.41 26.51
CA GLY A 561 11.32 26.59 27.59
C GLY A 561 10.17 25.68 27.15
N THR A 562 9.70 24.81 28.04
CA THR A 562 8.57 23.91 27.74
C THR A 562 7.26 24.70 27.74
N ASN A 563 6.48 24.62 26.65
CA ASN A 563 5.25 25.39 26.45
C ASN A 563 5.41 26.93 26.58
N ALA A 564 6.63 27.46 26.39
CA ALA A 564 6.83 28.90 26.33
C ALA A 564 6.14 29.48 25.08
N LEU A 565 5.44 30.59 25.21
CA LEU A 565 4.71 31.26 24.13
C LEU A 565 5.13 32.73 24.07
N ALA A 566 5.75 33.14 22.97
CA ALA A 566 6.08 34.54 22.68
C ALA A 566 5.39 34.93 21.36
N THR A 567 4.41 35.83 21.42
CA THR A 567 3.65 36.30 20.24
C THR A 567 3.73 37.80 20.01
N GLY A 568 4.22 38.57 20.99
CA GLY A 568 4.47 40.00 20.84
C GLY A 568 5.69 40.28 19.97
N THR A 569 5.68 41.35 19.17
CA THR A 569 6.88 41.79 18.43
C THR A 569 7.99 42.15 19.42
N ASN A 570 9.23 41.73 19.15
CA ASN A 570 10.39 41.88 20.05
C ASN A 570 10.16 41.30 21.47
N SER A 571 9.26 40.32 21.62
CA SER A 571 8.99 39.71 22.92
C SER A 571 9.98 38.61 23.28
N LEU A 572 10.17 38.40 24.58
CA LEU A 572 11.04 37.37 25.13
C LEU A 572 10.31 36.60 26.24
N ALA A 573 9.95 35.34 25.98
CA ALA A 573 9.42 34.41 26.97
C ALA A 573 10.47 33.34 27.28
N ILE A 574 10.98 33.28 28.51
CA ILE A 574 11.92 32.25 28.98
C ILE A 574 11.34 31.54 30.19
N GLY A 575 11.06 30.24 30.11
CA GLY A 575 10.55 29.45 31.23
C GLY A 575 9.50 28.43 30.82
N THR A 576 9.05 27.62 31.78
CA THR A 576 7.97 26.64 31.53
C THR A 576 6.61 27.32 31.65
N ASP A 577 5.72 27.11 30.69
CA ASP A 577 4.37 27.70 30.62
C ASP A 577 4.35 29.24 30.66
N THR A 578 5.44 29.90 30.28
CA THR A 578 5.56 31.36 30.23
C THR A 578 4.89 31.92 28.98
N ILE A 579 4.07 32.95 29.11
CA ILE A 579 3.31 33.54 27.99
C ILE A 579 3.63 35.04 27.90
N VAL A 580 4.10 35.49 26.74
CA VAL A 580 4.33 36.92 26.44
C VAL A 580 3.63 37.28 25.14
N THR A 581 2.56 38.03 25.25
CA THR A 581 1.82 38.56 24.09
C THR A 581 2.00 40.07 23.94
N GLY A 582 2.49 40.76 24.97
CA GLY A 582 2.84 42.18 24.91
C GLY A 582 4.03 42.45 24.00
N GLU A 583 3.95 43.49 23.18
CA GLU A 583 5.08 43.96 22.35
C GLU A 583 6.22 44.51 23.23
N ASN A 584 7.47 44.34 22.80
CA ASN A 584 8.69 44.75 23.51
C ASN A 584 8.73 44.29 24.98
N SER A 585 8.12 43.15 25.28
CA SER A 585 7.92 42.68 26.65
C SER A 585 8.73 41.43 26.95
N ILE A 586 9.04 41.26 28.23
CA ILE A 586 9.93 40.21 28.72
C ILE A 586 9.22 39.45 29.84
N ALA A 587 9.18 38.13 29.76
CA ALA A 587 8.87 37.27 30.88
C ALA A 587 9.95 36.20 31.05
N MET A 588 10.45 36.05 32.27
CA MET A 588 11.43 35.03 32.64
C MET A 588 10.99 34.30 33.91
N GLY A 589 10.91 32.98 33.87
CA GLY A 589 10.46 32.11 34.97
C GLY A 589 9.15 31.41 34.66
N LYS A 590 8.68 30.53 35.57
CA LYS A 590 7.61 29.57 35.29
C LYS A 590 6.22 30.22 35.37
N GLY A 591 5.36 29.99 34.38
CA GLY A 591 3.93 30.30 34.44
C GLY A 591 3.57 31.80 34.45
N SER A 592 4.53 32.68 34.17
CA SER A 592 4.28 34.12 34.10
C SER A 592 3.59 34.50 32.79
N VAL A 593 2.59 35.38 32.86
CA VAL A 593 1.80 35.89 31.75
C VAL A 593 1.99 37.40 31.64
N VAL A 594 2.51 37.88 30.51
CA VAL A 594 2.75 39.30 30.24
C VAL A 594 2.05 39.70 28.95
N THR A 595 0.93 40.42 29.11
CA THR A 595 0.14 40.92 27.98
C THR A 595 0.26 42.43 27.80
N GLY A 596 0.71 43.15 28.83
CA GLY A 596 0.97 44.58 28.74
C GLY A 596 2.16 44.88 27.85
N THR A 597 2.08 45.92 27.02
CA THR A 597 3.20 46.34 26.15
C THR A 597 4.33 46.97 26.96
N ASN A 598 5.57 46.86 26.48
CA ASN A 598 6.78 47.36 27.13
C ASN A 598 6.90 46.94 28.61
N SER A 599 6.52 45.70 28.93
CA SER A 599 6.39 45.23 30.30
C SER A 599 7.32 44.07 30.63
N ILE A 600 7.60 43.88 31.92
CA ILE A 600 8.61 42.94 32.41
C ILE A 600 7.99 42.06 33.50
N ALA A 601 8.24 40.75 33.46
CA ALA A 601 7.97 39.85 34.58
C ALA A 601 9.16 38.91 34.79
N ILE A 602 9.78 38.94 35.96
CA ILE A 602 10.93 38.07 36.28
C ILE A 602 10.64 37.34 37.59
N GLY A 603 10.35 36.04 37.48
CA GLY A 603 9.88 35.24 38.59
C GLY A 603 8.81 34.22 38.20
N THR A 604 8.07 33.72 39.18
CA THR A 604 7.09 32.64 38.98
C THR A 604 5.66 33.20 39.06
N GLY A 605 4.80 32.77 38.12
CA GLY A 605 3.35 32.97 38.20
C GLY A 605 2.85 34.42 38.11
N HIS A 606 3.68 35.37 37.65
CA HIS A 606 3.25 36.77 37.53
C HIS A 606 2.15 36.94 36.48
N ASN A 607 1.28 37.93 36.66
CA ASN A 607 0.31 38.36 35.65
C ASN A 607 0.41 39.87 35.44
N VAL A 608 1.06 40.30 34.35
CA VAL A 608 1.34 41.72 34.06
C VAL A 608 0.55 42.15 32.83
N LEU A 609 -0.63 42.75 33.07
CA LEU A 609 -1.52 43.29 32.05
C LEU A 609 -1.25 44.78 31.82
N GLY A 610 -0.85 45.52 32.86
CA GLY A 610 -0.55 46.94 32.77
C GLY A 610 0.54 47.24 31.75
N HIS A 611 0.36 48.28 30.93
CA HIS A 611 1.39 48.73 29.99
C HIS A 611 2.54 49.41 30.75
N ASN A 612 3.76 49.34 30.23
CA ASN A 612 4.94 49.97 30.82
C ASN A 612 5.18 49.55 32.29
N SER A 613 4.89 48.29 32.62
CA SER A 613 4.83 47.81 34.01
C SER A 613 5.81 46.66 34.28
N GLY A 614 6.09 46.35 35.54
CA GLY A 614 7.11 45.37 35.90
C GLY A 614 6.84 44.58 37.18
N ALA A 615 6.98 43.26 37.15
CA ALA A 615 6.86 42.39 38.32
C ALA A 615 8.15 41.57 38.57
N PHE A 616 8.57 41.48 39.83
CA PHE A 616 9.78 40.78 40.24
C PHE A 616 9.56 39.99 41.54
N GLY A 617 9.46 38.66 41.46
CA GLY A 617 9.26 37.77 42.64
C GLY A 617 8.42 36.51 42.35
N ASP A 618 7.43 36.20 43.20
CA ASP A 618 6.55 35.03 43.06
C ASP A 618 5.27 35.11 43.92
N PRO A 619 4.05 35.04 43.33
CA PRO A 619 3.61 35.72 42.12
C PRO A 619 3.13 37.15 42.43
N ASP A 620 3.11 38.02 41.43
CA ASP A 620 2.52 39.37 41.51
C ASP A 620 1.54 39.60 40.36
N TYR A 621 0.48 40.36 40.61
CA TYR A 621 -0.57 40.69 39.66
C TYR A 621 -0.60 42.21 39.43
N ILE A 622 -0.27 42.66 38.22
CA ILE A 622 -0.19 44.09 37.88
C ILE A 622 -1.16 44.40 36.74
N TYR A 623 -2.25 45.07 37.10
CA TYR A 623 -3.30 45.51 36.18
C TYR A 623 -3.18 46.99 35.82
N GLY A 624 -2.61 47.81 36.71
CA GLY A 624 -2.38 49.24 36.49
C GLY A 624 -1.20 49.52 35.55
N ASN A 625 -1.32 50.54 34.71
CA ASN A 625 -0.26 51.01 33.81
C ASN A 625 0.88 51.70 34.59
N GLY A 626 2.10 51.67 34.05
CA GLY A 626 3.26 52.37 34.61
C GLY A 626 3.67 51.88 36.00
N SER A 627 3.35 50.65 36.37
CA SER A 627 3.38 50.20 37.76
C SER A 627 4.35 49.05 37.99
N TYR A 628 4.96 49.00 39.17
CA TYR A 628 6.04 48.06 39.46
C TYR A 628 5.89 47.42 40.82
N ALA A 629 6.05 46.10 40.88
CA ALA A 629 6.08 45.33 42.12
C ALA A 629 7.41 44.57 42.26
N PHE A 630 8.02 44.71 43.43
CA PHE A 630 9.18 43.95 43.86
C PHE A 630 8.85 43.20 45.15
N GLY A 631 8.70 41.88 45.06
CA GLY A 631 8.38 40.97 46.16
C GLY A 631 7.31 39.95 45.75
N ASN A 632 6.53 39.47 46.72
CA ASN A 632 5.65 38.30 46.53
C ASN A 632 4.21 38.60 46.90
N ASN A 633 3.26 37.98 46.19
CA ASN A 633 1.82 38.08 46.45
C ASN A 633 1.28 39.51 46.41
N ASN A 634 1.81 40.37 45.54
CA ASN A 634 1.30 41.72 45.41
C ASN A 634 0.23 41.81 44.32
N THR A 635 -0.73 42.72 44.49
CA THR A 635 -1.74 43.06 43.49
C THR A 635 -1.83 44.58 43.34
N ILE A 636 -1.55 45.09 42.14
CA ILE A 636 -1.66 46.50 41.79
C ILE A 636 -2.79 46.68 40.76
N GLY A 637 -3.87 47.35 41.15
CA GLY A 637 -5.08 47.52 40.34
C GLY A 637 -6.07 46.36 40.47
N GLU A 638 -6.99 46.23 39.51
CA GLU A 638 -8.05 45.22 39.53
C GLU A 638 -8.19 44.49 38.19
N ALA A 639 -8.37 43.16 38.26
CA ALA A 639 -8.56 42.32 37.07
C ALA A 639 -9.83 42.66 36.27
N THR A 640 -10.89 43.11 36.94
CA THR A 640 -12.17 43.48 36.31
C THR A 640 -12.13 44.85 35.65
N ASN A 641 -11.10 45.66 35.92
CA ASN A 641 -10.93 47.00 35.38
C ASN A 641 -9.44 47.31 35.13
N PRO A 642 -8.76 46.54 34.27
CA PRO A 642 -7.34 46.73 34.01
C PRO A 642 -7.08 48.10 33.39
N HIS A 643 -5.86 48.62 33.56
CA HIS A 643 -5.39 49.92 33.06
C HIS A 643 -6.03 51.17 33.70
N ASN A 644 -7.04 51.03 34.56
CA ASN A 644 -7.82 52.14 35.11
C ASN A 644 -7.68 52.34 36.63
N SER A 645 -6.96 51.45 37.32
CA SER A 645 -6.72 51.51 38.77
C SER A 645 -5.31 51.02 39.09
N GLY A 646 -4.70 51.56 40.15
CA GLY A 646 -3.34 51.23 40.52
C GLY A 646 -2.32 51.77 39.53
N ASN A 647 -2.62 52.83 38.78
CA ASN A 647 -1.73 53.37 37.75
C ASN A 647 -0.58 54.18 38.37
N ASN A 648 0.62 54.08 37.79
CA ASN A 648 1.86 54.73 38.25
C ASN A 648 2.22 54.37 39.70
N THR A 649 1.96 53.13 40.11
CA THR A 649 2.10 52.70 41.50
C THR A 649 3.28 51.76 41.68
N PHE A 650 4.05 51.98 42.75
CA PHE A 650 5.26 51.23 43.06
C PHE A 650 5.10 50.50 44.39
N VAL A 651 5.32 49.19 44.37
CA VAL A 651 5.30 48.32 45.55
C VAL A 651 6.68 47.72 45.75
N LEU A 652 7.25 47.94 46.93
CA LEU A 652 8.44 47.23 47.39
C LEU A 652 8.08 46.51 48.69
N GLY A 653 7.64 45.26 48.59
CA GLY A 653 7.01 44.55 49.69
C GLY A 653 6.36 43.24 49.26
N SER A 654 5.72 42.56 50.19
CA SER A 654 4.96 41.32 49.92
C SER A 654 3.58 41.39 50.55
N ASN A 655 2.62 40.67 49.99
CA ASN A 655 1.21 40.65 50.41
C ASN A 655 0.54 42.05 50.37
N VAL A 656 0.90 42.89 49.41
CA VAL A 656 0.30 44.22 49.23
C VAL A 656 -0.80 44.15 48.19
N VAL A 657 -2.01 44.61 48.53
CA VAL A 657 -3.11 44.79 47.57
C VAL A 657 -3.44 46.28 47.54
N THR A 658 -3.29 46.90 46.36
CA THR A 658 -3.46 48.34 46.18
C THR A 658 -4.25 48.66 44.92
N LYS A 659 -5.17 49.61 45.05
CA LYS A 659 -5.91 50.20 43.91
C LYS A 659 -5.56 51.68 43.71
N ALA A 660 -4.75 52.22 44.63
CA ALA A 660 -4.37 53.62 44.65
C ALA A 660 -3.47 53.97 43.46
N ASN A 661 -3.75 55.09 42.81
CA ASN A 661 -2.93 55.63 41.72
C ASN A 661 -1.81 56.53 42.27
N ASN A 662 -0.68 56.55 41.57
CA ASN A 662 0.49 57.37 41.90
C ASN A 662 0.96 57.16 43.34
N ALA A 663 0.89 55.92 43.84
CA ALA A 663 1.23 55.58 45.21
C ALA A 663 2.56 54.82 45.28
N VAL A 664 3.25 54.93 46.42
CA VAL A 664 4.44 54.13 46.75
C VAL A 664 4.16 53.37 48.04
N ILE A 665 4.16 52.04 47.98
CA ILE A 665 3.88 51.18 49.13
C ILE A 665 5.17 50.43 49.50
N LEU A 666 5.65 50.66 50.72
CA LEU A 666 6.92 50.15 51.23
C LEU A 666 6.69 49.18 52.40
N GLY A 667 7.26 47.98 52.27
CA GLY A 667 7.24 46.93 53.29
C GLY A 667 6.12 45.91 53.11
N ALA A 668 6.34 44.71 53.68
CA ALA A 668 5.35 43.62 53.64
C ALA A 668 4.08 43.95 54.44
N ASP A 669 2.93 43.53 53.96
CA ASP A 669 1.61 43.75 54.59
C ASP A 669 1.24 45.24 54.77
N SER A 670 1.82 46.15 53.98
CA SER A 670 1.43 47.56 53.94
C SER A 670 0.15 47.77 53.12
N ALA A 671 -0.65 48.77 53.48
CA ALA A 671 -1.90 49.13 52.79
C ALA A 671 -1.72 50.39 51.92
N ASP A 672 -2.64 50.64 50.99
CA ASP A 672 -2.44 51.62 49.90
C ASP A 672 -2.59 53.11 50.25
N GLY A 673 -3.07 53.46 51.45
CA GLY A 673 -3.05 54.84 51.97
C GLY A 673 -3.83 55.89 51.17
N GLY A 674 -4.38 55.53 50.00
CA GLY A 674 -5.00 56.41 49.02
C GLY A 674 -4.05 56.90 47.91
N ASP A 675 -4.63 57.50 46.87
CA ASP A 675 -3.88 58.05 45.72
C ASP A 675 -2.86 59.13 46.15
N ASN A 676 -1.72 59.20 45.46
CA ASN A 676 -0.64 60.19 45.70
C ASN A 676 0.00 60.09 47.08
N THR A 677 0.13 58.89 47.64
CA THR A 677 0.71 58.68 48.97
C THR A 677 1.95 57.78 48.96
N VAL A 678 2.80 57.94 49.98
CA VAL A 678 3.83 56.97 50.34
C VAL A 678 3.38 56.27 51.62
N SER A 679 2.98 55.01 51.51
CA SER A 679 2.58 54.18 52.65
C SER A 679 3.74 53.31 53.10
N VAL A 680 4.04 53.34 54.41
CA VAL A 680 5.09 52.51 55.04
C VAL A 680 4.52 51.44 55.97
N GLY A 681 3.21 51.20 55.95
CA GLY A 681 2.55 50.28 56.87
C GLY A 681 1.05 50.14 56.63
N SER A 682 0.33 49.65 57.63
CA SER A 682 -1.13 49.59 57.64
C SER A 682 -1.68 50.07 58.99
N GLU A 683 -3.00 50.14 59.14
CA GLU A 683 -3.66 50.53 60.40
C GLU A 683 -3.28 49.63 61.59
N THR A 684 -2.84 48.40 61.33
CA THR A 684 -2.44 47.44 62.37
C THR A 684 -0.94 47.16 62.39
N LYS A 685 -0.19 47.62 61.38
CA LYS A 685 1.25 47.38 61.22
C LYS A 685 1.98 48.66 60.79
N GLN A 686 1.98 49.67 61.66
CA GLN A 686 2.75 50.90 61.42
C GLN A 686 4.24 50.67 61.57
N ARG A 687 5.05 51.39 60.77
CA ARG A 687 6.50 51.38 60.87
C ARG A 687 7.04 52.72 61.34
N LYS A 688 8.13 52.68 62.10
CA LYS A 688 8.93 53.87 62.39
C LYS A 688 9.77 54.20 61.18
N ILE A 689 9.74 55.47 60.76
CA ILE A 689 10.72 56.02 59.82
C ILE A 689 11.86 56.56 60.68
N VAL A 690 13.02 55.91 60.61
CA VAL A 690 14.19 56.21 61.45
C VAL A 690 15.30 56.84 60.61
N TYR A 691 16.23 57.53 61.27
CA TYR A 691 17.31 58.29 60.62
C TYR A 691 16.83 59.43 59.71
N VAL A 692 15.76 60.12 60.12
CA VAL A 692 15.26 61.33 59.47
C VAL A 692 16.02 62.53 60.02
N ALA A 693 16.81 63.20 59.17
CA ALA A 693 17.45 64.47 59.52
C ALA A 693 16.41 65.57 59.78
N ASP A 694 16.82 66.64 60.45
CA ASP A 694 15.91 67.77 60.74
C ASP A 694 15.38 68.38 59.45
N GLY A 695 14.05 68.45 59.33
CA GLY A 695 13.38 69.14 58.23
C GLY A 695 13.45 70.66 58.39
N GLY A 696 13.45 71.42 57.29
CA GLY A 696 13.33 72.87 57.37
C GLY A 696 12.00 73.27 58.01
N ILE A 697 12.00 74.17 59.00
CA ILE A 697 10.76 74.66 59.63
C ILE A 697 10.43 76.04 59.05
N SER A 698 9.47 76.09 58.12
CA SER A 698 8.94 77.31 57.52
C SER A 698 7.47 77.12 57.12
N SER A 699 6.75 78.21 56.85
CA SER A 699 5.33 78.17 56.46
C SER A 699 5.05 77.46 55.13
N ASN A 700 6.08 77.26 54.31
CA ASN A 700 6.01 76.58 53.02
C ASN A 700 6.77 75.24 52.99
N SER A 701 7.36 74.82 54.11
CA SER A 701 8.11 73.55 54.16
C SER A 701 7.21 72.35 53.88
N LYS A 702 7.78 71.34 53.20
CA LYS A 702 7.18 70.03 52.92
C LYS A 702 8.05 68.89 53.45
N ASP A 703 9.04 69.21 54.28
CA ASP A 703 9.94 68.24 54.86
C ASP A 703 9.27 67.47 55.99
N ALA A 704 9.69 66.22 56.20
CA ALA A 704 9.29 65.46 57.38
C ALA A 704 9.95 66.03 58.65
N ILE A 705 9.21 66.10 59.75
CA ILE A 705 9.71 66.54 61.06
C ILE A 705 10.05 65.30 61.90
N ASN A 706 11.21 65.29 62.55
CA ASN A 706 11.63 64.18 63.40
C ASN A 706 11.29 64.42 64.89
N GLY A 707 11.62 63.44 65.74
CA GLY A 707 11.35 63.50 67.17
C GLY A 707 12.12 64.58 67.92
N SER A 708 13.37 64.89 67.53
CA SER A 708 14.17 65.94 68.18
C SER A 708 13.57 67.32 67.92
N GLN A 709 13.12 67.61 66.71
CA GLN A 709 12.47 68.88 66.39
C GLN A 709 11.15 69.09 67.16
N LEU A 710 10.36 68.02 67.35
CA LEU A 710 9.14 68.09 68.17
C LEU A 710 9.47 68.21 69.66
N HIS A 711 10.52 67.52 70.13
CA HIS A 711 10.99 67.61 71.51
C HIS A 711 11.50 69.01 71.82
N ASP A 712 12.33 69.60 70.96
CA ASP A 712 12.83 70.96 71.07
C ASP A 712 11.67 71.97 71.12
N LEU A 713 10.61 71.77 70.31
CA LEU A 713 9.41 72.61 70.37
C LEU A 713 8.69 72.50 71.73
N LEU A 714 8.60 71.29 72.29
CA LEU A 714 7.90 71.02 73.56
C LEU A 714 8.72 71.47 74.78
N GLU A 715 10.04 71.31 74.75
CA GLU A 715 10.97 71.81 75.78
C GLU A 715 11.04 73.34 75.76
N ASN A 716 10.91 73.97 74.58
CA ASN A 716 10.79 75.43 74.46
C ASN A 716 9.35 75.96 74.69
N ALA A 717 8.33 75.10 74.73
CA ALA A 717 6.94 75.49 75.02
C ALA A 717 6.71 75.93 76.49
N THR A 718 7.68 75.71 77.38
CA THR A 718 7.67 76.29 78.73
C THR A 718 8.00 77.79 78.75
N ASN A 719 8.45 78.37 77.64
CA ASN A 719 8.52 79.81 77.46
C ASN A 719 7.20 80.34 76.92
N ILE A 720 6.12 80.26 77.73
CA ILE A 720 5.03 81.22 77.60
C ILE A 720 5.71 82.58 77.65
N ASN A 721 5.65 83.34 76.55
CA ASN A 721 6.06 84.72 76.56
C ASN A 721 5.01 85.48 77.39
N VAL A 722 5.19 85.42 78.72
CA VAL A 722 4.33 86.02 79.72
C VAL A 722 4.16 87.51 79.43
N THR A 723 5.15 88.15 78.79
CA THR A 723 5.10 89.54 78.34
C THR A 723 4.03 89.78 77.27
N ASN A 724 3.91 88.92 76.25
CA ASN A 724 2.90 89.03 75.20
C ASN A 724 1.48 88.67 75.70
N TRP A 725 1.36 87.75 76.65
CA TRP A 725 0.10 87.41 77.29
C TRP A 725 -0.39 88.51 78.24
N LYS A 726 0.51 89.08 79.06
CA LYS A 726 0.22 90.25 79.92
C LYS A 726 -0.19 91.47 79.09
N ALA A 727 0.43 91.68 77.93
CA ALA A 727 0.08 92.76 77.00
C ALA A 727 -1.32 92.61 76.39
N LYS A 728 -1.75 91.39 76.02
CA LYS A 728 -3.10 91.14 75.48
C LYS A 728 -4.21 91.14 76.53
N LEU A 729 -3.89 90.88 77.80
CA LEU A 729 -4.81 90.94 78.95
C LEU A 729 -4.85 92.32 79.64
N GLY A 730 -4.09 93.31 79.15
CA GLY A 730 -4.08 94.66 79.69
C GLY A 730 -3.39 94.82 81.05
N VAL A 731 -2.55 93.86 81.46
CA VAL A 731 -1.82 93.92 82.74
C VAL A 731 -0.44 94.55 82.49
N SER A 732 -0.30 95.82 82.85
CA SER A 732 0.99 96.50 82.85
C SER A 732 1.91 95.93 83.93
N SER A 733 3.15 95.68 83.55
CA SER A 733 4.22 95.18 84.41
C SER A 733 4.78 96.28 85.30
N THR A 734 4.45 96.26 86.59
CA THR A 734 5.33 96.78 87.65
C THR A 734 5.33 95.81 88.83
N GLY A 735 6.49 95.20 89.12
CA GLY A 735 6.72 94.50 90.38
C GLY A 735 7.03 93.02 90.25
N THR A 736 8.32 92.73 90.13
CA THR A 736 9.03 91.46 90.24
C THR A 736 8.54 90.57 91.39
N THR A 737 8.20 89.31 91.09
CA THR A 737 8.27 88.19 92.05
C THR A 737 9.67 87.58 91.99
N GLY A 738 10.28 87.36 93.16
CA GLY A 738 11.49 86.58 93.32
C GLY A 738 11.49 85.95 94.71
N GLY A 739 11.38 84.62 94.75
CA GLY A 739 11.23 83.83 95.96
C GLY A 739 12.53 83.59 96.75
N SER A 740 12.28 83.19 97.99
CA SER A 740 13.13 82.50 98.99
C SER A 740 14.38 81.76 98.49
N THR A 741 15.53 82.06 99.12
CA THR A 741 16.42 81.06 99.75
C THR A 741 17.31 81.72 100.82
N THR A 742 17.10 81.27 102.06
CA THR A 742 18.07 81.10 103.18
C THR A 742 19.19 82.12 103.43
N GLY A 743 19.10 82.83 104.56
CA GLY A 743 20.28 83.30 105.30
C GLY A 743 20.22 84.72 105.86
N ASP A 744 19.86 84.81 107.14
CA ASP A 744 20.33 85.81 108.11
C ASP A 744 19.87 87.29 108.02
N SER A 745 19.11 87.73 109.03
CA SER A 745 19.27 88.99 109.80
C SER A 745 17.94 89.54 110.34
N THR A 746 17.58 89.06 111.54
CA THR A 746 17.42 89.92 112.74
C THR A 746 16.83 91.34 112.60
N THR A 747 15.59 91.48 112.13
CA THR A 747 14.82 92.73 112.35
C THR A 747 13.37 92.57 112.80
N ALA A 748 12.88 91.34 112.99
CA ALA A 748 11.52 91.06 113.50
C ALA A 748 11.48 90.51 114.95
N LEU A 749 12.61 90.52 115.68
CA LEU A 749 12.75 89.95 117.03
C LEU A 749 13.17 90.96 118.12
N ASN A 750 13.42 92.23 117.79
CA ASN A 750 13.81 93.25 118.78
C ASN A 750 12.65 93.81 119.62
N ASP A 751 11.41 93.39 119.36
CA ASP A 751 10.21 93.86 120.07
C ASP A 751 9.64 92.84 121.09
N LYS A 752 10.42 91.82 121.50
CA LYS A 752 10.04 90.85 122.56
C LYS A 752 11.14 90.69 123.61
N ALA A 753 10.76 90.64 124.90
CA ALA A 753 11.65 90.36 126.03
C ALA A 753 12.44 89.04 125.81
N ASN A 754 13.73 89.02 126.14
CA ASN A 754 14.55 87.81 126.04
C ASN A 754 14.53 86.99 127.35
N THR A 755 15.02 85.75 127.28
CA THR A 755 15.03 84.80 128.40
C THR A 755 15.91 85.22 129.57
N THR A 756 16.87 86.13 129.37
CA THR A 756 17.73 86.66 130.43
C THR A 756 17.19 87.96 131.04
N LEU A 757 16.10 88.51 130.50
CA LEU A 757 15.45 89.77 130.88
C LEU A 757 16.36 91.00 130.89
N ASN A 758 17.61 90.90 130.41
CA ASN A 758 18.57 92.01 130.39
C ASN A 758 18.21 93.11 129.39
N ASN A 759 17.19 92.89 128.55
CA ASN A 759 16.60 93.88 127.65
C ASN A 759 15.34 94.56 128.24
N ILE A 760 15.06 94.38 129.54
CA ILE A 760 13.97 95.02 130.29
C ILE A 760 14.57 95.97 131.34
N THR A 761 13.93 97.10 131.62
CA THR A 761 14.35 98.02 132.67
C THR A 761 14.12 97.44 134.07
N THR A 762 14.84 97.96 135.08
CA THR A 762 14.69 97.57 136.50
C THR A 762 13.25 97.72 137.03
N GLU A 763 12.46 98.66 136.48
CA GLU A 763 11.04 98.75 136.79
C GLU A 763 10.24 97.56 136.25
N GLY A 764 10.56 97.07 135.05
CA GLY A 764 9.94 95.88 134.47
C GLY A 764 10.23 94.60 135.26
N GLU A 765 11.45 94.44 135.78
CA GLU A 765 11.77 93.31 136.67
C GLU A 765 10.96 93.32 137.98
N THR A 766 10.69 94.51 138.52
CA THR A 766 9.96 94.68 139.78
C THR A 766 8.48 94.32 139.63
N VAL A 767 7.87 94.65 138.50
CA VAL A 767 6.50 94.24 138.15
C VAL A 767 6.42 92.70 138.05
N ILE A 768 7.39 92.05 137.39
CA ILE A 768 7.44 90.60 137.24
C ILE A 768 7.58 89.89 138.61
N LYS A 769 8.45 90.38 139.50
CA LYS A 769 8.63 89.81 140.85
C LYS A 769 7.40 89.98 141.76
N ASN A 770 6.67 91.08 141.64
CA ASN A 770 5.46 91.31 142.43
C ASN A 770 4.24 90.51 141.90
N LEU A 771 4.17 90.25 140.59
CA LEU A 771 3.22 89.29 140.02
C LEU A 771 3.50 87.84 140.46
N ALA A 772 4.77 87.44 140.60
CA ALA A 772 5.15 86.08 141.00
C ALA A 772 5.00 85.79 142.52
N LYS A 773 5.06 86.80 143.40
CA LYS A 773 4.92 86.62 144.86
C LYS A 773 3.47 86.52 145.36
N GLY A 774 2.48 86.82 144.53
CA GLY A 774 1.05 86.58 144.83
C GLY A 774 0.51 85.24 144.30
N ALA A 775 1.38 84.36 143.78
CA ALA A 775 1.00 83.40 142.74
C ALA A 775 0.58 81.99 143.18
N VAL A 776 0.44 81.68 144.47
CA VAL A 776 -0.17 80.38 144.88
C VAL A 776 -1.31 80.60 145.85
N LYS A 777 -2.49 80.81 145.26
CA LYS A 777 -3.80 80.61 145.89
C LYS A 777 -4.33 79.28 145.36
N VAL A 778 -4.37 78.24 146.19
CA VAL A 778 -5.00 76.98 145.79
C VAL A 778 -6.50 77.12 146.05
N VAL A 779 -7.25 77.40 144.98
CA VAL A 779 -8.72 77.47 144.96
C VAL A 779 -9.25 76.23 144.25
N ASN A 780 -10.44 75.76 144.63
CA ASN A 780 -11.14 74.73 143.85
C ASN A 780 -11.17 75.14 142.37
N GLY A 781 -10.67 74.28 141.49
CA GLY A 781 -10.88 74.41 140.06
C GLY A 781 -12.27 73.89 139.70
N THR A 782 -12.75 74.22 138.50
CA THR A 782 -14.07 73.76 137.99
C THR A 782 -14.26 72.24 138.10
N ASN A 783 -13.15 71.48 138.09
CA ASN A 783 -13.09 70.04 137.93
C ASN A 783 -12.22 69.34 138.98
N THR A 784 -11.69 70.10 139.93
CA THR A 784 -10.82 69.61 141.00
C THR A 784 -11.33 70.11 142.35
N THR A 785 -11.35 69.21 143.33
CA THR A 785 -11.65 69.55 144.72
C THR A 785 -10.37 69.52 145.54
N VAL A 786 -10.11 70.60 146.27
CA VAL A 786 -8.93 70.72 147.12
C VAL A 786 -9.34 70.59 148.57
N THR A 787 -8.68 69.67 149.26
CA THR A 787 -8.84 69.42 150.69
C THR A 787 -7.57 69.88 151.39
N GLU A 788 -7.69 70.85 152.30
CA GLU A 788 -6.55 71.35 153.09
C GLU A 788 -6.26 70.43 154.27
N GLY A 789 -4.97 70.24 154.55
CA GLY A 789 -4.44 69.53 155.72
C GLY A 789 -3.20 70.25 156.28
N SER A 790 -2.67 69.73 157.38
CA SER A 790 -1.43 70.20 157.97
C SER A 790 -0.46 69.02 158.14
N ASP A 791 0.82 69.28 157.82
CA ASP A 791 1.94 68.40 158.15
C ASP A 791 3.04 69.26 158.78
N GLY A 792 3.10 69.25 160.11
CA GLY A 792 3.93 70.17 160.89
C GLY A 792 3.59 71.65 160.63
N ASP A 793 4.62 72.46 160.40
CA ASP A 793 4.49 73.92 160.20
C ASP A 793 4.15 74.31 158.74
N ALA A 794 3.97 73.34 157.84
CA ALA A 794 3.59 73.57 156.45
C ALA A 794 2.10 73.26 156.20
N LYS A 795 1.41 74.17 155.50
CA LYS A 795 0.07 73.87 154.95
C LYS A 795 0.21 72.88 153.79
N THR A 796 -0.53 71.77 153.83
CA THR A 796 -0.59 70.79 152.74
C THR A 796 -1.96 70.81 152.06
N TYR A 797 -1.98 70.56 150.76
CA TYR A 797 -3.18 70.63 149.92
C TYR A 797 -3.31 69.33 149.11
N ALA A 798 -4.39 68.57 149.32
CA ALA A 798 -4.71 67.38 148.53
C ALA A 798 -5.73 67.74 147.44
N VAL A 799 -5.32 67.64 146.16
CA VAL A 799 -6.15 67.97 144.99
C VAL A 799 -6.70 66.68 144.37
N ASN A 800 -8.03 66.50 144.42
CA ASN A 800 -8.75 65.39 143.79
C ASN A 800 -9.37 65.86 142.46
N VAL A 801 -9.52 64.97 141.47
CA VAL A 801 -10.07 65.28 140.13
C VAL A 801 -11.33 64.43 139.90
N SER A 802 -12.41 65.03 139.37
CA SER A 802 -13.66 64.30 139.11
C SER A 802 -13.57 63.37 137.88
N ASN A 803 -14.33 62.27 137.86
CA ASN A 803 -14.39 61.38 136.68
C ASN A 803 -14.88 62.11 135.41
N GLU A 804 -15.73 63.12 135.54
CA GLU A 804 -16.18 63.94 134.40
C GLU A 804 -15.06 64.83 133.83
N ALA A 805 -14.14 65.28 134.68
CA ALA A 805 -12.95 65.99 134.24
C ALA A 805 -11.98 65.08 133.48
N ILE A 806 -11.86 63.82 133.90
CA ILE A 806 -11.08 62.79 133.19
C ILE A 806 -11.71 62.51 131.82
N LYS A 807 -13.05 62.39 131.73
CA LYS A 807 -13.77 62.27 130.45
C LYS A 807 -13.51 63.46 129.53
N GLY A 808 -13.60 64.69 130.04
CA GLY A 808 -13.29 65.89 129.26
C GLY A 808 -11.85 65.95 128.75
N ALA A 809 -10.89 65.46 129.54
CA ALA A 809 -9.49 65.41 129.16
C ALA A 809 -9.19 64.37 128.06
N VAL A 810 -9.90 63.23 128.03
CA VAL A 810 -9.72 62.19 127.00
C VAL A 810 -10.62 62.39 125.76
N GLN A 811 -11.62 63.28 125.84
CA GLN A 811 -12.59 63.50 124.78
C GLN A 811 -11.92 64.00 123.48
N GLN A 812 -10.94 64.90 123.57
CA GLN A 812 -10.24 65.41 122.38
C GLN A 812 -9.47 64.31 121.63
N ASP A 813 -8.86 63.36 122.35
CA ASP A 813 -8.21 62.21 121.75
C ASP A 813 -9.22 61.23 121.15
N LEU A 814 -10.38 61.04 121.80
CA LEU A 814 -11.46 60.19 121.28
C LEU A 814 -12.14 60.79 120.04
N ASP A 815 -12.32 62.11 119.98
CA ASP A 815 -12.89 62.83 118.84
C ASP A 815 -12.02 62.68 117.58
N SER A 816 -10.72 62.41 117.75
CA SER A 816 -9.77 62.15 116.66
C SER A 816 -9.78 60.71 116.11
N LYS A 817 -10.55 59.79 116.72
CA LYS A 817 -10.68 58.39 116.28
C LYS A 817 -11.96 58.17 115.51
N ALA A 818 -11.92 57.34 114.47
CA ALA A 818 -13.14 56.99 113.73
C ALA A 818 -14.11 56.20 114.62
N ASN A 819 -15.40 56.60 114.59
CA ASN A 819 -16.50 55.83 115.16
C ASN A 819 -16.61 54.47 114.46
N LYS A 820 -17.28 53.51 115.10
CA LYS A 820 -17.49 52.16 114.55
C LYS A 820 -18.17 52.19 113.16
N ASP A 821 -18.98 53.20 112.90
CA ASP A 821 -19.69 53.44 111.64
C ASP A 821 -19.05 54.56 110.79
N ALA A 822 -17.88 55.08 111.19
CA ALA A 822 -17.16 56.15 110.53
C ALA A 822 -17.95 57.47 110.35
N SER A 823 -19.05 57.65 111.09
CA SER A 823 -19.93 58.82 110.97
C SER A 823 -19.28 60.17 111.30
N ASN A 824 -18.17 60.15 112.05
CA ASN A 824 -17.42 61.36 112.42
C ASN A 824 -16.28 61.73 111.46
N LEU A 825 -16.10 61.00 110.36
CA LEU A 825 -15.10 61.35 109.36
C LEU A 825 -15.58 62.47 108.45
N VAL A 826 -14.68 63.39 108.10
CA VAL A 826 -14.92 64.43 107.11
C VAL A 826 -14.25 64.10 105.78
N SER A 827 -14.58 64.82 104.70
CA SER A 827 -14.08 64.52 103.35
C SER A 827 -12.55 64.49 103.23
N SER A 828 -11.83 65.26 104.05
CA SER A 828 -10.36 65.23 104.09
C SER A 828 -9.81 63.97 104.76
N ASP A 829 -10.53 63.35 105.69
CA ASP A 829 -10.16 62.05 106.27
C ASP A 829 -10.33 60.95 105.23
N VAL A 830 -11.42 60.99 104.46
CA VAL A 830 -11.68 60.08 103.35
C VAL A 830 -10.57 60.15 102.30
N GLN A 831 -10.10 61.36 101.95
CA GLN A 831 -8.97 61.55 101.03
C GLN A 831 -7.66 60.95 101.58
N LYS A 832 -7.34 61.19 102.86
CA LYS A 832 -6.15 60.59 103.49
C LYS A 832 -6.25 59.06 103.58
N TRP A 833 -7.44 58.52 103.79
CA TRP A 833 -7.67 57.07 103.80
C TRP A 833 -7.49 56.48 102.40
N GLN A 834 -7.95 57.16 101.36
CA GLN A 834 -7.70 56.79 99.96
C GLN A 834 -6.20 56.82 99.61
N GLU A 835 -5.46 57.83 100.07
CA GLU A 835 -4.00 57.91 99.90
C GLU A 835 -3.25 56.76 100.62
N LYS A 836 -3.75 56.28 101.77
CA LYS A 836 -3.12 55.22 102.55
C LYS A 836 -3.52 53.80 102.14
N LEU A 837 -4.76 53.59 101.69
CA LEU A 837 -5.30 52.28 101.30
C LEU A 837 -5.12 51.99 99.80
N GLY A 838 -4.91 53.02 98.98
CA GLY A 838 -4.65 52.92 97.53
C GLY A 838 -5.89 52.71 96.67
N ASN A 839 -5.74 52.95 95.36
CA ASN A 839 -6.74 52.64 94.33
C ASN A 839 -6.41 51.31 93.65
N GLY A 840 -7.38 50.40 93.56
CA GLY A 840 -7.25 49.13 92.85
C GLY A 840 -7.53 49.24 91.34
N ILE A 841 -6.96 48.33 90.55
CA ILE A 841 -7.17 48.13 89.12
C ILE A 841 -7.92 46.82 88.86
N ASN A 842 -8.59 46.71 87.70
CA ASN A 842 -9.23 45.45 87.30
C ASN A 842 -8.20 44.45 86.75
N ALA A 843 -7.40 43.86 87.63
CA ALA A 843 -6.40 42.84 87.31
C ALA A 843 -6.47 41.67 88.30
N GLN A 844 -6.20 40.45 87.80
CA GLN A 844 -6.24 39.25 88.62
C GLN A 844 -5.19 39.31 89.75
N GLY A 845 -5.64 39.22 91.00
CA GLY A 845 -4.78 39.23 92.19
C GLY A 845 -4.65 40.59 92.89
N ASP A 846 -5.24 41.65 92.35
CA ASP A 846 -5.28 42.94 93.04
C ASP A 846 -6.26 42.91 94.23
N LYS A 847 -5.87 43.57 95.33
CA LYS A 847 -6.61 43.64 96.60
C LYS A 847 -6.99 45.08 96.98
N GLY A 848 -6.70 46.08 96.13
CA GLY A 848 -7.06 47.49 96.35
C GLY A 848 -8.56 47.78 96.16
N LEU A 849 -9.01 48.97 96.60
CA LEU A 849 -10.40 49.43 96.41
C LEU A 849 -10.60 49.97 94.98
N ILE A 850 -11.51 49.36 94.19
CA ILE A 850 -11.81 49.78 92.81
C ILE A 850 -12.91 50.85 92.80
N THR A 851 -12.75 51.90 91.98
CA THR A 851 -13.79 52.94 91.85
C THR A 851 -14.97 52.48 90.97
N GLY A 852 -16.14 53.07 91.18
CA GLY A 852 -17.33 52.78 90.34
C GLY A 852 -17.10 53.09 88.86
N ASP A 853 -16.29 54.09 88.54
CA ASP A 853 -15.91 54.44 87.17
C ASP A 853 -15.06 53.34 86.51
N THR A 854 -14.04 52.84 87.21
CA THR A 854 -13.20 51.73 86.73
C THR A 854 -14.01 50.45 86.47
N LEU A 855 -14.97 50.14 87.34
CA LEU A 855 -15.88 49.01 87.15
C LEU A 855 -16.84 49.25 85.97
N TYR A 856 -17.38 50.46 85.85
CA TYR A 856 -18.27 50.86 84.76
C TYR A 856 -17.58 50.75 83.40
N THR A 857 -16.36 51.26 83.24
CA THR A 857 -15.59 51.17 82.00
C THR A 857 -15.34 49.71 81.60
N ALA A 858 -14.95 48.87 82.55
CA ALA A 858 -14.69 47.45 82.28
C ALA A 858 -15.95 46.72 81.80
N ILE A 859 -17.11 46.96 82.44
CA ILE A 859 -18.38 46.34 82.06
C ILE A 859 -18.91 46.90 80.72
N HIS A 860 -18.85 48.22 80.52
CA HIS A 860 -19.29 48.86 79.28
C HIS A 860 -18.47 48.42 78.06
N SER A 861 -17.17 48.18 78.23
CA SER A 861 -16.32 47.69 77.14
C SER A 861 -16.68 46.28 76.66
N ILE A 862 -17.28 45.45 77.52
CA ILE A 862 -17.77 44.12 77.17
C ILE A 862 -19.12 44.21 76.43
N GLN A 863 -20.00 45.14 76.83
CA GLN A 863 -21.27 45.40 76.13
C GLN A 863 -21.08 46.00 74.72
N ALA A 864 -20.01 46.75 74.48
CA ALA A 864 -19.71 47.34 73.17
C ALA A 864 -19.24 46.32 72.11
N ASN A 865 -18.72 45.16 72.52
CA ASN A 865 -18.16 44.15 71.61
C ASN A 865 -19.13 43.01 71.25
N VAL A 866 -20.36 43.00 71.78
CA VAL A 866 -21.46 42.12 71.35
C VAL A 866 -22.77 42.91 71.28
N THR A 867 -22.87 43.83 70.32
CA THR A 867 -24.15 44.45 69.96
C THR A 867 -24.82 43.65 68.84
N VAL A 868 -26.11 43.37 68.99
CA VAL A 868 -26.97 42.75 67.95
C VAL A 868 -26.85 43.49 66.61
N ASP A 869 -26.48 44.77 66.66
CA ASP A 869 -26.23 45.63 65.50
C ASP A 869 -25.06 45.19 64.62
N ASN A 870 -23.95 44.72 65.21
CA ASN A 870 -22.80 44.27 64.41
C ASN A 870 -23.14 42.99 63.63
N LEU A 871 -23.86 42.06 64.27
CA LEU A 871 -24.34 40.84 63.61
C LEU A 871 -25.43 41.15 62.57
N ALA A 872 -26.37 42.05 62.87
CA ALA A 872 -27.38 42.48 61.91
C ALA A 872 -26.75 43.19 60.71
N SER A 873 -25.72 44.01 60.92
CA SER A 873 -25.00 44.71 59.85
C SER A 873 -24.26 43.72 58.95
N ASP A 874 -23.57 42.74 59.54
CA ASP A 874 -22.89 41.67 58.83
C ASP A 874 -23.88 40.83 58.00
N VAL A 875 -25.00 40.40 58.59
CA VAL A 875 -26.05 39.67 57.87
C VAL A 875 -26.68 40.51 56.75
N ALA A 876 -26.93 41.80 56.98
CA ALA A 876 -27.47 42.72 55.97
C ALA A 876 -26.51 42.89 54.78
N GLN A 877 -25.22 43.03 55.05
CA GLN A 877 -24.17 43.10 54.02
C GLN A 877 -24.12 41.83 53.17
N HIS A 878 -24.26 40.66 53.81
CA HIS A 878 -24.23 39.36 53.12
C HIS A 878 -25.53 39.04 52.36
N LEU A 879 -26.69 39.56 52.78
CA LEU A 879 -27.90 39.49 51.98
C LEU A 879 -27.79 40.42 50.75
N GLY A 880 -27.30 41.66 50.90
CA GLY A 880 -27.21 42.60 49.78
C GLY A 880 -28.59 43.13 49.34
N GLY A 881 -28.72 43.59 48.09
CA GLY A 881 -30.00 44.12 47.58
C GLY A 881 -30.50 45.37 48.32
N GLY A 882 -29.61 46.15 48.93
CA GLY A 882 -29.99 47.33 49.74
C GLY A 882 -30.49 47.00 51.15
N ALA A 883 -30.37 45.75 51.62
CA ALA A 883 -30.59 45.42 53.02
C ALA A 883 -29.63 46.20 53.93
N THR A 884 -30.15 46.68 55.06
CA THR A 884 -29.45 47.47 56.06
C THR A 884 -29.80 46.98 57.46
N ALA A 885 -28.92 47.21 58.43
CA ALA A 885 -29.24 46.98 59.83
C ALA A 885 -29.81 48.25 60.46
N VAL A 886 -30.99 48.13 61.07
CA VAL A 886 -31.65 49.19 61.82
C VAL A 886 -32.11 48.61 63.14
N ASP A 887 -31.62 49.15 64.26
CA ASP A 887 -31.95 48.73 65.63
C ASP A 887 -31.86 47.20 65.85
N GLY A 888 -30.76 46.58 65.42
CA GLY A 888 -30.52 45.14 65.55
C GLY A 888 -31.38 44.25 64.66
N ARG A 889 -32.11 44.82 63.69
CA ARG A 889 -32.93 44.07 62.72
C ARG A 889 -32.43 44.33 61.29
N VAL A 890 -32.47 43.28 60.46
CA VAL A 890 -32.12 43.38 59.04
C VAL A 890 -33.36 43.78 58.25
N THR A 891 -33.26 44.86 57.47
CA THR A 891 -34.31 45.27 56.53
C THR A 891 -34.37 44.30 55.34
N ALA A 892 -35.54 44.18 54.72
CA ALA A 892 -35.70 43.25 53.61
C ALA A 892 -34.81 43.65 52.42
N PRO A 893 -34.05 42.73 51.80
CA PRO A 893 -33.31 43.01 50.58
C PRO A 893 -34.27 43.28 49.42
N THR A 894 -33.75 43.79 48.30
CA THR A 894 -34.51 44.06 47.07
C THR A 894 -33.72 43.53 45.88
N TYR A 895 -34.29 42.57 45.15
CA TYR A 895 -33.73 42.00 43.92
C TYR A 895 -34.71 42.16 42.77
N SER A 896 -34.28 42.80 41.69
CA SER A 896 -35.08 42.96 40.48
C SER A 896 -34.68 41.91 39.45
N ILE A 897 -35.60 41.03 39.07
CA ILE A 897 -35.36 39.96 38.10
C ILE A 897 -36.34 40.10 36.95
N THR A 898 -35.82 40.16 35.73
CA THR A 898 -36.62 40.20 34.51
C THR A 898 -36.91 38.78 34.05
N ASP A 899 -38.17 38.44 33.90
CA ASP A 899 -38.61 37.16 33.35
C ASP A 899 -38.25 37.08 31.86
N VAL A 900 -37.55 36.03 31.46
CA VAL A 900 -37.00 35.87 30.09
C VAL A 900 -38.06 35.51 29.05
N GLN A 901 -39.26 35.08 29.47
CA GLN A 901 -40.36 34.74 28.57
C GLN A 901 -41.27 35.94 28.32
N THR A 902 -41.51 36.76 29.34
CA THR A 902 -42.45 37.90 29.30
C THR A 902 -41.75 39.26 29.18
N GLY A 903 -40.46 39.34 29.50
CA GLY A 903 -39.68 40.58 29.52
C GLY A 903 -40.03 41.54 30.66
N GLN A 904 -40.91 41.13 31.59
CA GLN A 904 -41.32 41.97 32.73
C GLN A 904 -40.38 41.79 33.92
N THR A 905 -40.02 42.90 34.56
CA THR A 905 -39.21 42.89 35.78
C THR A 905 -40.09 42.81 37.02
N ALA A 906 -39.88 41.79 37.84
CA ALA A 906 -40.49 41.63 39.15
C ALA A 906 -39.44 41.89 40.26
N VAL A 907 -39.91 42.42 41.39
CA VAL A 907 -39.07 42.74 42.55
C VAL A 907 -39.31 41.70 43.64
N TYR A 908 -38.23 41.11 44.14
CA TYR A 908 -38.23 40.09 45.19
C TYR A 908 -37.52 40.61 46.42
N ASN A 909 -38.16 40.46 47.58
CA ASN A 909 -37.66 40.94 48.86
C ASN A 909 -37.11 39.83 49.78
N SER A 910 -36.79 38.68 49.18
CA SER A 910 -36.13 37.56 49.84
C SER A 910 -35.20 36.84 48.86
N VAL A 911 -34.12 36.26 49.38
CA VAL A 911 -33.17 35.48 48.57
C VAL A 911 -33.86 34.27 47.94
N GLY A 912 -34.73 33.57 48.68
CA GLY A 912 -35.45 32.40 48.18
C GLY A 912 -36.37 32.73 46.99
N GLY A 913 -37.15 33.82 47.07
CA GLY A 913 -38.00 34.25 45.97
C GLY A 913 -37.22 34.67 44.73
N ALA A 914 -36.10 35.38 44.93
CA ALA A 914 -35.21 35.79 43.85
C ALA A 914 -34.56 34.57 43.15
N LEU A 915 -34.05 33.61 43.92
CA LEU A 915 -33.45 32.39 43.36
C LEU A 915 -34.48 31.53 42.62
N GLN A 916 -35.72 31.46 43.09
CA GLN A 916 -36.79 30.73 42.41
C GLN A 916 -37.13 31.38 41.05
N ALA A 917 -37.17 32.71 40.98
CA ALA A 917 -37.38 33.43 39.73
C ALA A 917 -36.21 33.21 38.74
N LEU A 918 -34.97 33.19 39.24
CA LEU A 918 -33.81 32.88 38.42
C LEU A 918 -33.83 31.42 37.92
N ASP A 919 -34.19 30.44 38.76
CA ASP A 919 -34.33 29.04 38.35
C ASP A 919 -35.37 28.87 37.24
N ASN A 920 -36.51 29.57 37.35
CA ASN A 920 -37.54 29.58 36.31
C ASN A 920 -36.99 30.15 34.99
N ASN A 921 -36.24 31.24 35.04
CA ASN A 921 -35.57 31.81 33.87
C ASN A 921 -34.54 30.84 33.26
N THR A 922 -33.73 30.18 34.09
CA THR A 922 -32.77 29.18 33.64
C THR A 922 -33.46 28.04 32.92
N ARG A 923 -34.54 27.47 33.49
CA ARG A 923 -35.34 26.43 32.84
C ARG A 923 -35.93 26.89 31.52
N ALA A 924 -36.44 28.12 31.46
CA ALA A 924 -36.99 28.71 30.25
C ALA A 924 -35.93 28.85 29.14
N ILE A 925 -34.73 29.33 29.48
CA ILE A 925 -33.60 29.43 28.55
C ILE A 925 -33.17 28.03 28.08
N THR A 926 -33.04 27.05 28.97
CA THR A 926 -32.70 25.67 28.60
C THR A 926 -33.70 25.10 27.60
N ALA A 927 -35.00 25.29 27.83
CA ALA A 927 -36.03 24.85 26.89
C ALA A 927 -35.94 25.56 25.52
N GLN A 928 -35.58 26.85 25.49
CA GLN A 928 -35.33 27.57 24.23
C GLN A 928 -34.09 27.02 23.49
N ILE A 929 -33.01 26.70 24.21
CA ILE A 929 -31.80 26.09 23.64
C ILE A 929 -32.12 24.72 23.04
N ASP A 930 -32.88 23.87 23.74
CA ASP A 930 -33.29 22.57 23.24
C ASP A 930 -34.11 22.69 21.95
N LYS A 931 -35.05 23.64 21.92
CA LYS A 931 -35.83 23.96 20.72
C LYS A 931 -34.93 24.42 19.58
N MET A 932 -33.99 25.34 19.83
CA MET A 932 -33.02 25.78 18.83
C MET A 932 -32.17 24.61 18.31
N GLY A 933 -31.79 23.67 19.17
CA GLY A 933 -31.12 22.43 18.78
C GLY A 933 -31.94 21.61 17.79
N GLY A 934 -33.24 21.45 18.03
CA GLY A 934 -34.17 20.80 17.09
C GLY A 934 -34.35 21.56 15.77
N ASP A 935 -34.45 22.89 15.84
CA ASP A 935 -34.56 23.76 14.66
C ASP A 935 -33.28 23.67 13.80
N ILE A 936 -32.09 23.64 14.41
CA ILE A 936 -30.80 23.46 13.71
C ILE A 936 -30.71 22.10 13.04
N GLN A 937 -31.18 21.03 13.69
CA GLN A 937 -31.20 19.69 13.09
C GLN A 937 -32.13 19.66 11.87
N SER A 938 -33.29 20.30 11.96
CA SER A 938 -34.24 20.43 10.85
C SER A 938 -33.64 21.20 9.68
N LEU A 939 -33.02 22.37 9.96
CA LEU A 939 -32.32 23.17 8.95
C LEU A 939 -31.19 22.37 8.26
N ARG A 940 -30.43 21.57 9.00
CA ARG A 940 -29.39 20.72 8.42
C ARG A 940 -29.98 19.70 7.43
N SER A 941 -31.12 19.10 7.76
CA SER A 941 -31.86 18.19 6.88
C SER A 941 -32.37 18.90 5.63
N ASP A 942 -32.94 20.09 5.79
CA ASP A 942 -33.45 20.91 4.68
C ASP A 942 -32.34 21.34 3.73
N VAL A 943 -31.18 21.78 4.26
CA VAL A 943 -30.01 22.14 3.45
C VAL A 943 -29.46 20.93 2.68
N GLN A 944 -29.45 19.73 3.29
CA GLN A 944 -29.06 18.51 2.58
C GLN A 944 -30.04 18.16 1.46
N THR A 945 -31.33 18.33 1.71
CA THR A 945 -32.40 18.11 0.72
C THR A 945 -32.28 19.09 -0.44
N LEU A 946 -32.16 20.38 -0.15
CA LEU A 946 -31.95 21.44 -1.15
C LEU A 946 -30.72 21.18 -2.01
N ARG A 947 -29.61 20.73 -1.40
CA ARG A 947 -28.38 20.38 -2.13
C ARG A 947 -28.62 19.23 -3.11
N LYS A 948 -29.32 18.18 -2.68
CA LYS A 948 -29.68 17.04 -3.56
C LYS A 948 -30.62 17.48 -4.67
N ASP A 949 -31.59 18.34 -4.39
CA ASP A 949 -32.52 18.88 -5.38
C ASP A 949 -31.80 19.74 -6.43
N ALA A 950 -30.86 20.59 -5.99
CA ALA A 950 -30.02 21.38 -6.89
C ALA A 950 -29.15 20.49 -7.81
N PHE A 951 -28.52 19.44 -7.27
CA PHE A 951 -27.74 18.48 -8.06
C PHE A 951 -28.61 17.73 -9.07
N ALA A 952 -29.85 17.38 -8.71
CA ALA A 952 -30.80 16.77 -9.63
C ALA A 952 -31.23 17.75 -10.74
N GLY A 953 -31.35 19.05 -10.43
CA GLY A 953 -31.55 20.10 -11.42
C GLY A 953 -30.38 20.21 -12.40
N THR A 954 -29.13 20.16 -11.92
CA THR A 954 -27.93 20.11 -12.78
C THR A 954 -27.93 18.87 -13.67
N ALA A 955 -28.27 17.69 -13.13
CA ALA A 955 -28.41 16.47 -13.92
C ALA A 955 -29.45 16.68 -15.04
N SER A 956 -30.64 17.22 -14.73
CA SER A 956 -31.67 17.51 -15.74
C SER A 956 -31.15 18.46 -16.84
N ALA A 957 -30.41 19.50 -16.48
CA ALA A 957 -29.80 20.42 -17.44
C ALA A 957 -28.77 19.72 -18.34
N MET A 958 -27.90 18.87 -17.78
CA MET A 958 -26.95 18.06 -18.55
C MET A 958 -27.65 17.07 -19.49
N ALA A 959 -28.75 16.45 -19.04
CA ALA A 959 -29.55 15.55 -19.88
C ALA A 959 -30.13 16.31 -21.08
N ILE A 960 -30.70 17.50 -20.88
CA ILE A 960 -31.22 18.36 -21.95
C ILE A 960 -30.10 18.81 -22.91
N ALA A 961 -28.93 19.16 -22.38
CA ALA A 961 -27.78 19.57 -23.17
C ALA A 961 -27.26 18.45 -24.08
N GLY A 962 -27.31 17.19 -23.61
CA GLY A 962 -26.93 16.01 -24.38
C GLY A 962 -27.88 15.64 -25.53
N LEU A 963 -29.05 16.30 -25.66
CA LEU A 963 -30.01 16.00 -26.73
C LEU A 963 -29.50 16.49 -28.09
N GLY A 964 -29.31 15.55 -29.02
CA GLY A 964 -28.99 15.84 -30.41
C GLY A 964 -30.05 16.68 -31.13
N GLN A 965 -29.60 17.47 -32.10
CA GLN A 965 -30.44 18.36 -32.91
C GLN A 965 -30.47 17.96 -34.39
N SER A 966 -31.55 18.28 -35.08
CA SER A 966 -31.69 18.04 -36.53
C SER A 966 -30.65 18.84 -37.32
N THR A 967 -29.87 18.15 -38.16
CA THR A 967 -28.82 18.74 -39.01
C THR A 967 -29.20 18.75 -40.50
N GLN A 968 -30.38 18.24 -40.86
CA GLN A 968 -30.83 18.15 -42.25
C GLN A 968 -32.03 19.07 -42.55
N PRO A 969 -31.99 19.91 -43.60
CA PRO A 969 -33.09 20.81 -43.94
C PRO A 969 -34.42 20.10 -44.14
N GLY A 970 -35.49 20.63 -43.56
CA GLY A 970 -36.86 20.10 -43.65
C GLY A 970 -37.16 18.85 -42.82
N LYS A 971 -36.18 18.32 -42.07
CA LYS A 971 -36.34 17.11 -41.25
C LYS A 971 -36.60 17.43 -39.78
N THR A 972 -37.44 16.61 -39.16
CA THR A 972 -37.65 16.56 -37.71
C THR A 972 -36.83 15.41 -37.12
N SER A 973 -36.17 15.66 -36.00
CA SER A 973 -35.42 14.68 -35.22
C SER A 973 -36.02 14.57 -33.83
N VAL A 974 -36.13 13.34 -33.33
CA VAL A 974 -36.47 13.04 -31.93
C VAL A 974 -35.23 12.44 -31.28
N SER A 975 -34.94 12.85 -30.05
CA SER A 975 -33.76 12.41 -29.29
C SER A 975 -34.12 12.13 -27.83
N MET A 976 -33.36 11.23 -27.20
CA MET A 976 -33.44 10.91 -25.77
C MET A 976 -32.03 10.96 -25.20
N SER A 977 -31.90 11.41 -23.96
CA SER A 977 -30.63 11.60 -23.27
C SER A 977 -30.78 11.28 -21.78
N GLY A 978 -29.70 10.81 -21.16
CA GLY A 978 -29.62 10.54 -19.72
C GLY A 978 -28.35 11.15 -19.13
N SER A 979 -28.38 11.48 -17.86
CA SER A 979 -27.25 12.08 -17.15
C SER A 979 -27.18 11.62 -15.69
N THR A 980 -25.98 11.70 -15.13
CA THR A 980 -25.73 11.55 -13.70
C THR A 980 -24.82 12.67 -13.21
N TYR A 981 -25.15 13.28 -12.08
CA TYR A 981 -24.33 14.32 -11.47
C TYR A 981 -24.41 14.22 -9.94
N ARG A 982 -23.25 14.01 -9.30
CA ARG A 982 -23.09 13.87 -7.84
C ARG A 982 -24.14 12.94 -7.19
N GLY A 983 -24.41 11.79 -7.83
CA GLY A 983 -25.34 10.77 -7.33
C GLY A 983 -26.82 11.01 -7.62
N GLN A 984 -27.18 12.07 -8.34
CA GLN A 984 -28.53 12.28 -8.88
C GLN A 984 -28.58 11.94 -10.37
N ASN A 985 -29.70 11.39 -10.82
CA ASN A 985 -29.88 10.92 -12.19
C ASN A 985 -31.04 11.64 -12.85
N ALA A 986 -30.89 11.99 -14.13
CA ALA A 986 -31.95 12.61 -14.91
C ALA A 986 -32.04 12.04 -16.33
N TYR A 987 -33.21 12.21 -16.93
CA TYR A 987 -33.52 11.80 -18.29
C TYR A 987 -34.19 12.97 -19.01
N ALA A 988 -33.99 13.07 -20.32
CA ALA A 988 -34.59 14.08 -21.15
C ALA A 988 -35.02 13.52 -22.51
N PHE A 989 -36.10 14.07 -23.05
CA PHE A 989 -36.63 13.77 -24.37
C PHE A 989 -36.76 15.07 -25.15
N GLY A 990 -36.28 15.07 -26.39
CA GLY A 990 -36.24 16.25 -27.25
C GLY A 990 -36.84 16.01 -28.61
N VAL A 991 -37.44 17.05 -29.17
CA VAL A 991 -37.79 17.13 -30.59
C VAL A 991 -37.17 18.39 -31.18
N SER A 992 -36.58 18.29 -32.36
CA SER A 992 -36.05 19.44 -33.08
C SER A 992 -36.38 19.37 -34.57
N ARG A 993 -36.55 20.51 -35.22
CA ARG A 993 -36.86 20.61 -36.65
C ARG A 993 -36.10 21.76 -37.28
N MET A 994 -35.42 21.47 -38.39
CA MET A 994 -34.77 22.49 -39.22
C MET A 994 -35.67 22.86 -40.40
N SER A 995 -35.76 24.15 -40.72
CA SER A 995 -36.54 24.67 -41.85
C SER A 995 -36.03 24.11 -43.18
N ALA A 996 -36.89 24.10 -44.20
CA ALA A 996 -36.55 23.55 -45.51
C ALA A 996 -35.38 24.28 -46.20
N ASN A 997 -35.18 25.55 -45.87
CA ASN A 997 -34.06 26.36 -46.36
C ASN A 997 -32.81 26.31 -45.47
N GLY A 998 -32.79 25.48 -44.41
CA GLY A 998 -31.64 25.33 -43.49
C GLY A 998 -31.36 26.52 -42.57
N LYS A 999 -32.14 27.60 -42.66
CA LYS A 999 -31.89 28.87 -41.94
C LYS A 999 -32.39 28.89 -40.50
N PHE A 1000 -33.43 28.13 -40.16
CA PHE A 1000 -34.04 28.12 -38.84
C PHE A 1000 -34.02 26.72 -38.24
N LEU A 1001 -33.59 26.60 -36.98
CA LEU A 1001 -33.70 25.39 -36.17
C LEU A 1001 -34.56 25.66 -34.93
N LEU A 1002 -35.65 24.92 -34.78
CA LEU A 1002 -36.48 24.91 -33.58
C LEU A 1002 -36.19 23.64 -32.77
N LYS A 1003 -36.00 23.77 -31.46
CA LYS A 1003 -35.80 22.63 -30.53
C LYS A 1003 -36.71 22.81 -29.32
N GLY A 1004 -37.38 21.74 -28.92
CA GLY A 1004 -38.12 21.63 -27.67
C GLY A 1004 -37.67 20.39 -26.92
N ALA A 1005 -37.56 20.46 -25.59
CA ALA A 1005 -37.21 19.32 -24.77
C ALA A 1005 -37.90 19.35 -23.41
N VAL A 1006 -38.12 18.17 -22.85
CA VAL A 1006 -38.60 17.95 -21.48
C VAL A 1006 -37.64 17.02 -20.74
N SER A 1007 -37.56 17.16 -19.42
CA SER A 1007 -36.71 16.34 -18.57
C SER A 1007 -37.39 15.99 -17.25
N GLY A 1008 -36.96 14.88 -16.65
CA GLY A 1008 -37.33 14.45 -15.31
C GLY A 1008 -36.11 13.89 -14.57
N ASN A 1009 -36.15 13.87 -13.24
CA ASN A 1009 -35.07 13.33 -12.41
C ASN A 1009 -35.55 12.45 -11.25
N ASN A 1010 -34.62 11.75 -10.62
CA ASN A 1010 -34.86 10.83 -9.50
C ASN A 1010 -35.28 11.51 -8.18
N ARG A 1011 -35.39 12.85 -8.16
CA ARG A 1011 -35.97 13.63 -7.07
C ARG A 1011 -37.44 14.01 -7.33
N GLY A 1012 -37.97 13.65 -8.49
CA GLY A 1012 -39.37 13.91 -8.88
C GLY A 1012 -39.60 15.29 -9.51
N HIS A 1013 -38.53 16.03 -9.83
CA HIS A 1013 -38.64 17.34 -10.48
C HIS A 1013 -38.63 17.20 -12.00
N TYR A 1014 -39.35 18.09 -12.68
CA TYR A 1014 -39.47 18.13 -14.14
C TYR A 1014 -39.19 19.52 -14.68
N GLY A 1015 -38.70 19.61 -15.92
CA GLY A 1015 -38.39 20.88 -16.56
C GLY A 1015 -38.48 20.78 -18.07
N GLY A 1016 -38.79 21.90 -18.73
CA GLY A 1016 -38.88 22.00 -20.18
C GLY A 1016 -38.10 23.18 -20.72
N VAL A 1017 -37.64 23.07 -21.96
CA VAL A 1017 -36.94 24.15 -22.67
C VAL A 1017 -37.42 24.20 -24.12
N VAL A 1018 -37.45 25.40 -24.68
CA VAL A 1018 -37.65 25.63 -26.11
C VAL A 1018 -36.58 26.61 -26.58
N SER A 1019 -35.98 26.36 -27.74
CA SER A 1019 -35.00 27.24 -28.35
C SER A 1019 -35.23 27.35 -29.86
N ALA A 1020 -34.87 28.52 -30.40
CA ALA A 1020 -34.87 28.81 -31.82
C ALA A 1020 -33.49 29.36 -32.19
N THR A 1021 -32.89 28.84 -33.26
CA THR A 1021 -31.61 29.32 -33.79
C THR A 1021 -31.80 29.75 -35.23
N TYR A 1022 -31.23 30.90 -35.59
CA TYR A 1022 -31.18 31.40 -36.97
C TYR A 1022 -29.73 31.44 -37.45
N THR A 1023 -29.47 30.93 -38.64
CA THR A 1023 -28.12 30.86 -39.22
C THR A 1023 -27.98 31.86 -40.37
N PHE A 1024 -27.00 32.75 -40.25
CA PHE A 1024 -26.63 33.72 -41.30
C PHE A 1024 -25.72 33.07 -42.34
N ASP A 1025 -25.67 33.64 -43.55
CA ASP A 1025 -24.73 33.21 -44.59
C ASP A 1025 -23.33 33.77 -44.36
#